data_AF-A0A3D0SGK2-F1
#
_entry.id   AF-A0A3D0SGK2-F1
#
_cell.length_a   1.000
_cell.length_b   1.000
_cell.length_c   1.000
_cell.angle_alpha   90.00
_cell.angle_beta   90.00
_cell.angle_gamma   90.00
#
_symmetry.space_group_name_H-M   'P 1'
#
loop_
_entity.id
_entity.type
_entity.pdbx_description
1 polymer ?
#
loop_
_entity_poly.entity_id
_entity_poly.type
_entity_poly.pdbx_seq_one_letter_code
_entity_poly.pdbx_strand_id
1 'polypeptide(L)'
;QRIERAKLRNPDMKVVVVDPRETDSCSLADLHVALKPGTDAVLFCGLLNYLAHHNSLDDTFIQNSTNGFAEALAEASPWTVAKVAETCDVPVKLIEQLFNWFASLPRAITFFSMGINQSTSGVDKGNAIINCHLASGKIGKEGSGPFSITGQPNAMGGREVGGLSNMLAAHMDIDNPQHHATVKEFWQAPNLITKPGLRAVDMFQAAADGKVKCLWIMATNPVASMPNRALVEAALKNCELVIVSDTAAQTDTLNYAHIALPATGWSEKNGTVTNSERRISRQRGLVEPMGEAKHDWEILSMVGRAMGFEEAFAYQHPAEIFAEHCALTAANNNGSRALDLGPLADLNIAQYDSLRPQQWPLSNTHRIGTDRLFADGSFYTPDGKANFVAITPRLPEQQTSAEYPFVLNTGRVRDQWHTMTRTGNAPRLLKHIDRPWLSIHPVDAQVLDVKDGDLIKAEAACSGGIEVILPVKIDDKQRRGEMFAPFHWSATWGSHARVGALLNGANDALSGQPELKHGAIKLIPVAMQSYGLVYGEEALVNALQSATYYYLNTLTSVAACIEIADQRDPQSMVAEVIKHLPKDAQWATLQGPHQLSIVVTRKNKLVLAILLADKPTDIPRDWLDSLYNGDELSPEQINGLLEQQPDDAFLLGKVVCSCFGVRENTIKQAIAEGNNTVAGLGKALKCGTNCGSCKTELASLIESTSAVSKPHLKEETTNEYAL
;
A
#
# COMPACT_ATOMS: atom_id res chain seq x y z
N GLN A 1 -7.30 12.29 -10.63
CA GLN A 1 -8.32 12.36 -11.71
C GLN A 1 -9.66 13.01 -11.33
N ARG A 2 -10.50 12.45 -10.43
CA ARG A 2 -11.80 13.11 -10.08
C ARG A 2 -11.60 14.48 -9.42
N ILE A 3 -10.66 14.56 -8.48
CA ILE A 3 -10.31 15.82 -7.80
C ILE A 3 -9.66 16.82 -8.77
N GLU A 4 -8.74 16.39 -9.64
CA GLU A 4 -8.19 17.22 -10.72
C GLU A 4 -9.31 17.83 -11.59
N ARG A 5 -10.27 17.01 -12.03
CA ARG A 5 -11.41 17.48 -12.82
C ARG A 5 -12.28 18.47 -12.04
N ALA A 6 -12.47 18.25 -10.74
CA ALA A 6 -13.18 19.18 -9.88
C ALA A 6 -12.45 20.52 -9.78
N LYS A 7 -11.12 20.51 -9.59
CA LYS A 7 -10.27 21.72 -9.58
C LYS A 7 -10.29 22.47 -10.91
N LEU A 8 -10.24 21.74 -12.02
CA LEU A 8 -10.34 22.34 -13.36
C LEU A 8 -11.70 23.04 -13.59
N ARG A 9 -12.78 22.50 -13.01
CA ARG A 9 -14.13 23.09 -13.09
C ARG A 9 -14.33 24.25 -12.11
N ASN A 10 -13.58 24.25 -11.01
CA ASN A 10 -13.62 25.27 -9.99
C ASN A 10 -12.18 25.65 -9.58
N PRO A 11 -11.55 26.60 -10.30
CA PRO A 11 -10.18 27.04 -10.01
C PRO A 11 -9.99 27.61 -8.60
N ASP A 12 -11.06 28.08 -7.95
CA ASP A 12 -11.03 28.58 -6.58
C ASP A 12 -10.97 27.46 -5.53
N MET A 13 -11.22 26.20 -5.93
CA MET A 13 -11.12 25.04 -5.07
C MET A 13 -9.68 24.86 -4.57
N LYS A 14 -9.51 24.85 -3.25
CA LYS A 14 -8.23 24.58 -2.60
C LYS A 14 -8.03 23.09 -2.39
N VAL A 15 -6.82 22.61 -2.70
CA VAL A 15 -6.34 21.26 -2.44
C VAL A 15 -5.17 21.37 -1.48
N VAL A 16 -5.31 20.77 -0.31
CA VAL A 16 -4.23 20.71 0.69
C VAL A 16 -3.80 19.26 0.83
N VAL A 17 -2.48 19.02 0.83
CA VAL A 17 -1.89 17.73 1.16
C VAL A 17 -1.24 17.85 2.53
N VAL A 18 -1.72 17.05 3.48
CA VAL A 18 -1.14 16.92 4.82
C VAL A 18 -0.47 15.55 4.87
N ASP A 19 0.83 15.53 4.60
CA ASP A 19 1.65 14.31 4.53
C ASP A 19 3.10 14.71 4.80
N PRO A 20 3.84 14.00 5.67
CA PRO A 20 5.26 14.28 5.91
C PRO A 20 6.10 14.26 4.62
N ARG A 21 5.65 13.52 3.60
CA ARG A 21 6.33 13.34 2.33
C ARG A 21 5.71 14.22 1.25
N GLU A 22 6.53 14.77 0.37
CA GLU A 22 6.03 15.38 -0.86
C GLU A 22 5.65 14.30 -1.88
N THR A 23 4.43 13.75 -1.73
CA THR A 23 3.90 12.71 -2.64
C THR A 23 3.44 13.30 -3.97
N ASP A 24 3.18 12.44 -4.98
CA ASP A 24 2.63 12.87 -6.29
C ASP A 24 1.35 13.73 -6.18
N SER A 25 0.58 13.58 -5.09
CA SER A 25 -0.62 14.39 -4.83
C SER A 25 -0.30 15.88 -4.65
N CYS A 26 0.94 16.22 -4.24
CA CYS A 26 1.41 17.60 -4.07
C CYS A 26 1.44 18.36 -5.40
N SER A 27 1.56 17.66 -6.55
CA SER A 27 1.47 18.29 -7.88
C SER A 27 0.13 18.99 -8.15
N LEU A 28 -0.94 18.60 -7.44
CA LEU A 28 -2.25 19.23 -7.51
C LEU A 28 -2.47 20.25 -6.38
N ALA A 29 -1.65 20.20 -5.32
CA ALA A 29 -1.89 20.92 -4.08
C ALA A 29 -1.61 22.43 -4.23
N ASP A 30 -2.47 23.24 -3.62
CA ASP A 30 -2.20 24.67 -3.39
C ASP A 30 -1.35 24.87 -2.13
N LEU A 31 -1.33 23.87 -1.24
CA LEU A 31 -0.59 23.89 0.01
C LEU A 31 -0.17 22.46 0.37
N HIS A 32 1.12 22.26 0.65
CA HIS A 32 1.65 21.04 1.25
C HIS A 32 2.06 21.34 2.69
N VAL A 33 1.51 20.56 3.63
CA VAL A 33 1.82 20.63 5.06
C VAL A 33 2.62 19.38 5.42
N ALA A 34 3.95 19.50 5.35
CA ALA A 34 4.92 18.45 5.65
C ALA A 34 5.11 18.28 7.17
N LEU A 35 4.04 17.90 7.88
CA LEU A 35 4.07 17.74 9.34
C LEU A 35 4.99 16.61 9.79
N LYS A 36 5.53 16.76 11.00
CA LYS A 36 6.22 15.70 11.73
C LYS A 36 5.28 14.48 11.89
N PRO A 37 5.70 13.26 11.47
CA PRO A 37 4.88 12.06 11.56
C PRO A 37 4.32 11.84 12.96
N GLY A 38 3.03 11.54 13.04
CA GLY A 38 2.36 11.27 14.30
C GLY A 38 1.68 12.47 14.95
N THR A 39 1.90 13.69 14.46
CA THR A 39 1.35 14.93 15.05
C THR A 39 -0.02 15.33 14.49
N ASP A 40 -0.72 14.43 13.79
CA ASP A 40 -1.97 14.72 13.09
C ASP A 40 -3.08 15.21 14.04
N ALA A 41 -3.22 14.58 15.21
CA ALA A 41 -4.21 14.99 16.21
C ALA A 41 -3.93 16.41 16.75
N VAL A 42 -2.66 16.82 16.83
CA VAL A 42 -2.30 18.19 17.24
C VAL A 42 -2.81 19.20 16.21
N LEU A 43 -2.62 18.92 14.92
CA LEU A 43 -3.11 19.77 13.83
C LEU A 43 -4.63 19.99 13.92
N PHE A 44 -5.40 18.90 14.08
CA PHE A 44 -6.87 19.00 14.10
C PHE A 44 -7.44 19.51 15.43
N CYS A 45 -6.79 19.25 16.57
CA CYS A 45 -7.15 19.94 17.82
C CYS A 45 -6.90 21.45 17.71
N GLY A 46 -5.79 21.86 17.09
CA GLY A 46 -5.53 23.26 16.78
C GLY A 46 -6.56 23.88 15.85
N LEU A 47 -7.02 23.14 14.84
CA LEU A 47 -8.09 23.60 13.95
C LEU A 47 -9.40 23.80 14.71
N LEU A 48 -9.78 22.88 15.60
CA LEU A 48 -10.97 23.04 16.44
C LEU A 48 -10.89 24.30 17.31
N ASN A 49 -9.74 24.52 17.96
CA ASN A 49 -9.48 25.73 18.74
C ASN A 49 -9.55 27.00 17.87
N TYR A 50 -8.94 26.96 16.68
CA TYR A 50 -8.98 28.07 15.74
C TYR A 50 -10.41 28.43 15.33
N LEU A 51 -11.26 27.45 15.01
CA LEU A 51 -12.66 27.68 14.63
C LEU A 51 -13.44 28.41 15.73
N ALA A 52 -13.20 28.05 17.00
CA ALA A 52 -13.86 28.66 18.15
C ALA A 52 -13.47 30.14 18.35
N HIS A 53 -12.24 30.52 17.99
CA HIS A 53 -11.76 31.90 18.12
C HIS A 53 -12.03 32.79 16.89
N HIS A 54 -12.49 32.22 15.78
CA HIS A 54 -12.67 32.92 14.50
C HIS A 54 -14.12 32.91 13.99
N ASN A 55 -15.10 32.83 14.90
CA ASN A 55 -16.54 32.85 14.58
C ASN A 55 -16.92 31.88 13.45
N SER A 56 -16.29 30.71 13.43
CA SER A 56 -16.44 29.71 12.36
C SER A 56 -17.09 28.41 12.86
N LEU A 57 -17.76 28.49 14.00
CA LEU A 57 -18.60 27.45 14.57
C LEU A 57 -20.02 27.52 13.97
N ASP A 58 -20.66 26.37 13.80
CA ASP A 58 -22.09 26.27 13.52
C ASP A 58 -22.83 26.03 14.84
N ASP A 59 -23.00 27.08 15.64
CA ASP A 59 -23.59 26.99 16.99
C ASP A 59 -24.99 26.35 16.99
N THR A 60 -25.77 26.61 15.93
CA THR A 60 -27.11 26.03 15.76
C THR A 60 -27.01 24.53 15.55
N PHE A 61 -26.12 24.06 14.67
CA PHE A 61 -25.89 22.63 14.47
C PHE A 61 -25.33 21.96 15.73
N ILE A 62 -24.36 22.58 16.40
CA ILE A 62 -23.77 22.06 17.64
C ILE A 62 -24.88 21.85 18.69
N GLN A 63 -25.70 22.86 18.96
CA GLN A 63 -26.76 22.78 19.97
C GLN A 63 -27.82 21.72 19.65
N ASN A 64 -28.24 21.64 18.38
CA ASN A 64 -29.38 20.82 17.97
C ASN A 64 -29.00 19.36 17.69
N SER A 65 -27.80 19.11 17.15
CA SER A 65 -27.43 17.83 16.55
C SER A 65 -26.22 17.17 17.19
N THR A 66 -25.65 17.74 18.25
CA THR A 66 -24.44 17.19 18.88
C THR A 66 -24.46 17.20 20.42
N ASN A 67 -23.57 16.41 21.01
CA ASN A 67 -23.22 16.41 22.44
C ASN A 67 -21.69 16.54 22.64
N GLY A 68 -21.25 16.97 23.82
CA GLY A 68 -19.84 16.88 24.24
C GLY A 68 -18.90 17.97 23.69
N PHE A 69 -19.44 19.04 23.08
CA PHE A 69 -18.63 20.08 22.44
C PHE A 69 -17.72 20.82 23.43
N ALA A 70 -18.22 21.13 24.64
CA ALA A 70 -17.47 21.89 25.64
C ALA A 70 -16.22 21.15 26.10
N GLU A 71 -16.33 19.85 26.33
CA GLU A 71 -15.23 18.96 26.74
C GLU A 71 -14.20 18.83 25.62
N ALA A 72 -14.65 18.67 24.37
CA ALA A 72 -13.75 18.62 23.22
C ALA A 72 -13.01 19.93 22.98
N LEU A 73 -13.69 21.07 23.13
CA LEU A 73 -13.06 22.38 23.02
C LEU A 73 -12.08 22.65 24.17
N ALA A 74 -12.37 22.19 25.39
CA ALA A 74 -11.48 22.32 26.53
C ALA A 74 -10.12 21.64 26.26
N GLU A 75 -10.12 20.40 25.76
CA GLU A 75 -8.89 19.68 25.36
C GLU A 75 -8.19 20.31 24.15
N ALA A 76 -8.94 20.92 23.23
CA ALA A 76 -8.39 21.62 22.07
C ALA A 76 -7.77 22.98 22.42
N SER A 77 -8.28 23.67 23.45
CA SER A 77 -7.91 25.05 23.82
C SER A 77 -6.41 25.31 24.01
N PRO A 78 -5.58 24.38 24.54
CA PRO A 78 -4.14 24.60 24.69
C PRO A 78 -3.39 24.64 23.35
N TRP A 79 -3.99 24.17 22.26
CA TRP A 79 -3.37 24.05 20.95
C TRP A 79 -3.60 25.33 20.14
N THR A 80 -2.84 26.38 20.47
CA THR A 80 -2.78 27.60 19.67
C THR A 80 -2.05 27.35 18.36
N VAL A 81 -2.26 28.22 17.35
CA VAL A 81 -1.56 28.15 16.06
C VAL A 81 -0.04 28.04 16.25
N ALA A 82 0.55 28.85 17.14
CA ALA A 82 1.98 28.82 17.41
C ALA A 82 2.44 27.48 17.99
N LYS A 83 1.70 26.93 18.96
CA LYS A 83 2.02 25.63 19.57
C LYS A 83 1.86 24.47 18.58
N VAL A 84 0.85 24.54 17.72
CA VAL A 84 0.67 23.56 16.63
C VAL A 84 1.83 23.61 15.66
N ALA A 85 2.21 24.81 15.20
CA ALA A 85 3.34 24.99 14.28
C ALA A 85 4.64 24.41 14.85
N GLU A 86 4.94 24.70 16.12
CA GLU A 86 6.10 24.16 16.84
C GLU A 86 6.04 22.62 16.94
N THR A 87 4.92 22.08 17.41
CA THR A 87 4.79 20.64 17.68
C THR A 87 4.77 19.81 16.40
N CYS A 88 4.05 20.28 15.37
CA CYS A 88 3.99 19.65 14.06
C CYS A 88 5.26 19.88 13.24
N ASP A 89 6.18 20.74 13.68
CA ASP A 89 7.36 21.15 12.93
C ASP A 89 7.00 21.66 11.51
N VAL A 90 6.08 22.62 11.47
CA VAL A 90 5.57 23.28 10.26
C VAL A 90 5.61 24.79 10.46
N PRO A 91 6.01 25.58 9.45
CA PRO A 91 5.96 27.04 9.54
C PRO A 91 4.58 27.57 9.93
N VAL A 92 4.52 28.48 10.90
CA VAL A 92 3.29 29.11 11.42
C VAL A 92 2.36 29.58 10.30
N LYS A 93 2.91 30.25 9.28
CA LYS A 93 2.16 30.77 8.12
C LYS A 93 1.37 29.69 7.37
N LEU A 94 1.90 28.47 7.25
CA LEU A 94 1.21 27.37 6.56
C LEU A 94 0.06 26.83 7.40
N ILE A 95 0.23 26.76 8.73
CA ILE A 95 -0.83 26.39 9.67
C ILE A 95 -1.97 27.42 9.62
N GLU A 96 -1.65 28.71 9.72
CA GLU A 96 -2.63 29.80 9.60
C GLU A 96 -3.37 29.73 8.27
N GLN A 97 -2.66 29.50 7.17
CA GLN A 97 -3.26 29.44 5.84
C GLN A 97 -4.26 28.27 5.72
N LEU A 98 -3.89 27.08 6.20
CA LEU A 98 -4.77 25.91 6.23
C LEU A 98 -6.00 26.18 7.10
N PHE A 99 -5.80 26.64 8.32
CA PHE A 99 -6.89 26.87 9.27
C PHE A 99 -7.85 27.95 8.77
N ASN A 100 -7.32 29.04 8.22
CA ASN A 100 -8.13 30.08 7.61
C ASN A 100 -8.96 29.55 6.42
N TRP A 101 -8.36 28.78 5.51
CA TRP A 101 -9.12 28.19 4.39
C TRP A 101 -10.23 27.25 4.86
N PHE A 102 -9.97 26.39 5.84
CA PHE A 102 -10.99 25.50 6.37
C PHE A 102 -12.11 26.28 7.08
N ALA A 103 -11.76 27.33 7.82
CA ALA A 103 -12.71 28.19 8.53
C ALA A 103 -13.58 28.99 7.56
N SER A 104 -12.97 29.70 6.60
CA SER A 104 -13.66 30.67 5.75
C SER A 104 -14.44 30.05 4.59
N LEU A 105 -14.04 28.88 4.11
CA LEU A 105 -14.72 28.23 2.98
C LEU A 105 -16.00 27.51 3.45
N PRO A 106 -17.10 27.59 2.69
CA PRO A 106 -18.39 27.03 3.11
C PRO A 106 -18.44 25.50 3.07
N ARG A 107 -17.45 24.84 2.44
CA ARG A 107 -17.43 23.40 2.16
C ARG A 107 -16.01 22.87 2.32
N ALA A 108 -15.86 21.73 2.96
CA ALA A 108 -14.58 21.04 3.10
C ALA A 108 -14.80 19.52 3.14
N ILE A 109 -14.05 18.78 2.33
CA ILE A 109 -13.93 17.33 2.45
C ILE A 109 -12.52 17.02 2.94
N THR A 110 -12.42 16.26 4.03
CA THR A 110 -11.13 15.75 4.52
C THR A 110 -11.03 14.27 4.18
N PHE A 111 -10.22 13.94 3.17
CA PHE A 111 -9.88 12.56 2.84
C PHE A 111 -8.79 12.06 3.77
N PHE A 112 -9.01 10.93 4.43
CA PHE A 112 -7.99 10.32 5.27
C PHE A 112 -8.00 8.79 5.16
N SER A 113 -6.87 8.17 5.48
CA SER A 113 -6.70 6.72 5.41
C SER A 113 -5.54 6.29 6.32
N MET A 114 -4.63 5.45 5.85
CA MET A 114 -3.61 4.78 6.65
C MET A 114 -2.60 5.70 7.35
N GLY A 115 -2.36 6.92 6.86
CA GLY A 115 -1.54 7.92 7.59
C GLY A 115 -2.13 8.30 8.95
N ILE A 116 -3.47 8.26 9.06
CA ILE A 116 -4.22 8.48 10.29
C ILE A 116 -4.46 7.16 11.02
N ASN A 117 -4.97 6.15 10.31
CA ASN A 117 -5.49 4.93 10.93
C ASN A 117 -4.40 4.01 11.52
N GLN A 118 -3.23 3.91 10.88
CA GLN A 118 -2.17 2.97 11.27
C GLN A 118 -1.19 3.61 12.27
N SER A 119 -1.71 3.88 13.47
CA SER A 119 -1.06 4.58 14.57
C SER A 119 -1.64 4.10 15.89
N THR A 120 -0.86 4.13 16.97
CA THR A 120 -1.33 3.84 18.36
C THR A 120 -2.41 4.79 18.89
N SER A 121 -2.62 5.92 18.23
CA SER A 121 -3.69 6.88 18.51
C SER A 121 -4.60 7.13 17.29
N GLY A 122 -4.72 6.13 16.40
CA GLY A 122 -5.46 6.26 15.15
C GLY A 122 -6.93 6.61 15.31
N VAL A 123 -7.61 6.07 16.35
CA VAL A 123 -9.02 6.42 16.64
C VAL A 123 -9.15 7.88 17.03
N ASP A 124 -8.25 8.37 17.90
CA ASP A 124 -8.25 9.75 18.37
C ASP A 124 -7.98 10.74 17.23
N LYS A 125 -7.05 10.42 16.33
CA LYS A 125 -6.77 11.22 15.14
C LYS A 125 -7.97 11.32 14.20
N GLY A 126 -8.68 10.20 13.98
CA GLY A 126 -9.92 10.18 13.21
C GLY A 126 -11.01 11.05 13.84
N ASN A 127 -11.18 10.95 15.16
CA ASN A 127 -12.13 11.76 15.92
C ASN A 127 -11.78 13.25 15.92
N ALA A 128 -10.50 13.63 15.98
CA ALA A 128 -10.08 15.02 15.89
C ALA A 128 -10.50 15.66 14.54
N ILE A 129 -10.41 14.91 13.44
CA ILE A 129 -10.93 15.34 12.13
C ILE A 129 -12.46 15.50 12.19
N ILE A 130 -13.16 14.50 12.73
CA ILE A 130 -14.63 14.52 12.83
C ILE A 130 -15.11 15.71 13.66
N ASN A 131 -14.48 16.00 14.80
CA ASN A 131 -14.79 17.16 15.64
C ASN A 131 -14.74 18.47 14.85
N CYS A 132 -13.74 18.67 13.98
CA CYS A 132 -13.65 19.90 13.16
C CYS A 132 -14.83 20.03 12.18
N HIS A 133 -15.29 18.92 11.60
CA HIS A 133 -16.45 18.90 10.70
C HIS A 133 -17.77 19.11 11.46
N LEU A 134 -17.93 18.51 12.64
CA LEU A 134 -19.09 18.74 13.51
C LEU A 134 -19.15 20.20 13.97
N ALA A 135 -18.04 20.75 14.47
CA ALA A 135 -17.96 22.11 15.00
C ALA A 135 -18.29 23.17 13.95
N SER A 136 -17.91 22.94 12.70
CA SER A 136 -18.16 23.88 11.60
C SER A 136 -19.44 23.57 10.80
N GLY A 137 -20.23 22.56 11.22
CA GLY A 137 -21.42 22.12 10.49
C GLY A 137 -21.13 21.60 9.07
N LYS A 138 -19.87 21.25 8.76
CA LYS A 138 -19.42 20.76 7.44
C LYS A 138 -19.57 19.23 7.36
N ILE A 139 -20.76 18.72 7.64
CA ILE A 139 -21.16 17.31 7.60
C ILE A 139 -22.57 17.20 7.00
N GLY A 140 -22.91 16.06 6.39
CA GLY A 140 -24.25 15.86 5.82
C GLY A 140 -24.60 16.79 4.63
N LYS A 141 -23.62 17.53 4.11
CA LYS A 141 -23.78 18.51 3.01
C LYS A 141 -22.97 18.12 1.77
N GLU A 142 -23.39 18.57 0.59
CA GLU A 142 -22.61 18.37 -0.64
C GLU A 142 -21.24 19.06 -0.53
N GLY A 143 -20.20 18.38 -0.98
CA GLY A 143 -18.83 18.90 -0.88
C GLY A 143 -18.31 18.98 0.56
N SER A 144 -18.96 18.31 1.52
CA SER A 144 -18.59 18.40 2.93
C SER A 144 -18.50 17.04 3.61
N GLY A 145 -17.57 16.92 4.56
CA GLY A 145 -17.52 15.83 5.53
C GLY A 145 -16.15 15.15 5.65
N PRO A 146 -15.92 14.46 6.78
CA PRO A 146 -14.80 13.55 6.91
C PRO A 146 -15.04 12.33 6.02
N PHE A 147 -14.07 11.96 5.19
CA PHE A 147 -14.18 10.83 4.27
C PHE A 147 -13.01 9.87 4.46
N SER A 148 -13.27 8.79 5.21
CA SER A 148 -12.29 7.70 5.37
C SER A 148 -12.23 6.86 4.09
N ILE A 149 -11.13 6.94 3.36
CA ILE A 149 -10.92 6.13 2.16
C ILE A 149 -10.46 4.74 2.58
N THR A 150 -11.22 3.73 2.19
CA THR A 150 -10.84 2.33 2.40
C THR A 150 -9.87 1.86 1.33
N GLY A 151 -8.84 1.13 1.73
CA GLY A 151 -7.83 0.60 0.80
C GLY A 151 -8.35 -0.51 -0.11
N GLN A 152 -8.77 -1.65 0.47
CA GLN A 152 -9.23 -2.79 -0.35
C GLN A 152 -10.60 -2.52 -1.00
N PRO A 153 -10.85 -3.04 -2.23
CA PRO A 153 -12.08 -2.82 -2.98
C PRO A 153 -13.38 -3.18 -2.24
N ASN A 154 -13.33 -4.17 -1.35
CA ASN A 154 -14.48 -4.66 -0.59
C ASN A 154 -14.29 -4.54 0.93
N ALA A 155 -13.43 -3.62 1.39
CA ALA A 155 -13.21 -3.41 2.82
C ALA A 155 -14.50 -2.95 3.55
N MET A 156 -15.40 -2.23 2.86
CA MET A 156 -16.70 -1.88 3.41
C MET A 156 -17.61 -3.12 3.47
N GLY A 157 -17.71 -3.89 2.39
CA GLY A 157 -18.52 -5.12 2.36
C GLY A 157 -18.10 -6.15 3.41
N GLY A 158 -16.80 -6.27 3.69
CA GLY A 158 -16.31 -7.11 4.79
C GLY A 158 -16.86 -6.69 6.16
N ARG A 159 -17.04 -5.40 6.42
CA ARG A 159 -17.63 -4.88 7.67
C ARG A 159 -19.15 -5.10 7.70
N GLU A 160 -19.80 -4.94 6.55
CA GLU A 160 -21.24 -5.17 6.38
C GLU A 160 -21.62 -6.61 6.77
N VAL A 161 -20.76 -7.60 6.48
CA VAL A 161 -21.01 -9.02 6.78
C VAL A 161 -20.42 -9.48 8.12
N GLY A 162 -19.92 -8.58 8.96
CA GLY A 162 -19.40 -8.94 10.29
C GLY A 162 -17.96 -9.47 10.29
N GLY A 163 -17.15 -9.12 9.28
CA GLY A 163 -15.75 -9.54 9.15
C GLY A 163 -14.76 -8.85 10.09
N LEU A 164 -15.22 -8.25 11.20
CA LEU A 164 -14.37 -7.70 12.26
C LEU A 164 -14.61 -8.48 13.56
N SER A 165 -13.56 -8.64 14.37
CA SER A 165 -13.64 -9.45 15.60
C SER A 165 -14.54 -8.85 16.69
N ASN A 166 -14.98 -7.60 16.55
CA ASN A 166 -15.69 -6.84 17.56
C ASN A 166 -17.15 -6.51 17.20
N MET A 167 -17.69 -7.10 16.14
CA MET A 167 -19.08 -6.86 15.72
C MET A 167 -19.74 -8.14 15.21
N LEU A 168 -21.08 -8.13 15.19
CA LEU A 168 -21.89 -9.11 14.47
C LEU A 168 -22.11 -8.65 13.02
N ALA A 169 -22.70 -9.53 12.21
CA ALA A 169 -23.09 -9.19 10.83
C ALA A 169 -24.11 -8.04 10.78
N ALA A 170 -24.20 -7.37 9.63
CA ALA A 170 -25.13 -6.28 9.36
C ALA A 170 -25.01 -5.07 10.31
N HIS A 171 -23.77 -4.71 10.68
CA HIS A 171 -23.46 -3.58 11.58
C HIS A 171 -24.16 -3.67 12.94
N MET A 172 -24.31 -4.89 13.46
CA MET A 172 -24.89 -5.14 14.77
C MET A 172 -23.81 -5.30 15.84
N ASP A 173 -23.99 -4.63 16.96
CA ASP A 173 -23.07 -4.68 18.10
C ASP A 173 -23.26 -5.95 18.93
N ILE A 174 -22.15 -6.53 19.40
CA ILE A 174 -22.14 -7.77 20.20
C ILE A 174 -22.79 -7.55 21.57
N ASP A 175 -22.58 -6.39 22.18
CA ASP A 175 -23.01 -6.03 23.52
C ASP A 175 -24.44 -5.45 23.59
N ASN A 176 -25.04 -5.13 22.44
CA ASN A 176 -26.43 -4.70 22.36
C ASN A 176 -27.37 -5.92 22.39
N PRO A 177 -28.25 -6.07 23.41
CA PRO A 177 -29.11 -7.24 23.54
C PRO A 177 -30.10 -7.44 22.38
N GLN A 178 -30.60 -6.36 21.78
CA GLN A 178 -31.54 -6.44 20.65
C GLN A 178 -30.84 -6.89 19.37
N HIS A 179 -29.64 -6.36 19.13
CA HIS A 179 -28.77 -6.78 18.04
C HIS A 179 -28.41 -8.26 18.17
N HIS A 180 -27.97 -8.68 19.36
CA HIS A 180 -27.64 -10.08 19.66
C HIS A 180 -28.83 -11.02 19.44
N ALA A 181 -30.00 -10.67 19.99
CA ALA A 181 -31.22 -11.45 19.81
C ALA A 181 -31.62 -11.58 18.33
N THR A 182 -31.54 -10.49 17.57
CA THR A 182 -31.87 -10.48 16.13
C THR A 182 -31.02 -11.47 15.34
N VAL A 183 -29.69 -11.42 15.51
CA VAL A 183 -28.77 -12.34 14.81
C VAL A 183 -28.98 -13.79 15.27
N LYS A 184 -29.12 -13.98 16.59
CA LYS A 184 -29.32 -15.30 17.19
C LYS A 184 -30.58 -15.99 16.69
N GLU A 185 -31.70 -15.27 16.64
CA GLU A 185 -32.98 -15.77 16.16
C GLU A 185 -32.97 -16.00 14.65
N PHE A 186 -32.44 -15.04 13.89
CA PHE A 186 -32.39 -15.11 12.42
C PHE A 186 -31.61 -16.34 11.93
N TRP A 187 -30.42 -16.59 12.50
CA TRP A 187 -29.59 -17.76 12.15
C TRP A 187 -29.89 -19.01 12.95
N GLN A 188 -30.83 -18.96 13.90
CA GLN A 188 -31.12 -20.08 14.82
C GLN A 188 -29.84 -20.58 15.51
N ALA A 189 -28.96 -19.65 15.93
CA ALA A 189 -27.62 -19.94 16.43
C ALA A 189 -27.57 -19.86 17.97
N PRO A 190 -27.92 -20.92 18.73
CA PRO A 190 -28.07 -20.85 20.18
C PRO A 190 -26.79 -20.44 20.92
N ASN A 191 -25.62 -20.72 20.32
CA ASN A 191 -24.29 -20.50 20.87
C ASN A 191 -23.56 -19.32 20.19
N LEU A 192 -24.28 -18.23 19.91
CA LEU A 192 -23.68 -17.00 19.36
C LEU A 192 -22.70 -16.37 20.35
N ILE A 193 -21.60 -15.83 19.83
CA ILE A 193 -20.57 -15.12 20.62
C ILE A 193 -21.19 -14.01 21.48
N THR A 194 -20.61 -13.77 22.66
CA THR A 194 -21.09 -12.73 23.61
C THR A 194 -20.04 -11.69 23.94
N LYS A 195 -18.83 -11.82 23.39
CA LYS A 195 -17.71 -10.90 23.58
C LYS A 195 -16.90 -10.77 22.29
N PRO A 196 -16.22 -9.64 22.07
CA PRO A 196 -15.28 -9.49 20.98
C PRO A 196 -14.20 -10.58 20.98
N GLY A 197 -13.86 -11.07 19.78
CA GLY A 197 -12.68 -11.90 19.54
C GLY A 197 -11.39 -11.10 19.48
N LEU A 198 -10.27 -11.80 19.40
CA LEU A 198 -8.93 -11.20 19.31
C LEU A 198 -8.78 -10.41 18.00
N ARG A 199 -8.12 -9.25 18.09
CA ARG A 199 -7.72 -8.45 16.92
C ARG A 199 -6.45 -9.04 16.32
N ALA A 200 -6.10 -8.67 15.08
CA ALA A 200 -5.06 -9.34 14.32
C ALA A 200 -3.70 -9.43 15.05
N VAL A 201 -3.21 -8.34 15.65
CA VAL A 201 -1.93 -8.35 16.39
C VAL A 201 -2.01 -9.28 17.61
N ASP A 202 -3.07 -9.13 18.42
CA ASP A 202 -3.28 -9.93 19.63
C ASP A 202 -3.52 -11.42 19.32
N MET A 203 -4.14 -11.71 18.17
CA MET A 203 -4.38 -13.07 17.69
C MET A 203 -3.07 -13.79 17.38
N PHE A 204 -2.11 -13.13 16.71
CA PHE A 204 -0.80 -13.73 16.46
C PHE A 204 0.01 -13.87 17.74
N GLN A 205 -0.09 -12.94 18.69
CA GLN A 205 0.50 -13.12 20.02
C GLN A 205 -0.12 -14.32 20.74
N ALA A 206 -1.44 -14.47 20.72
CA ALA A 206 -2.12 -15.60 21.34
C ALA A 206 -1.80 -16.94 20.68
N ALA A 207 -1.56 -16.95 19.36
CA ALA A 207 -1.07 -18.13 18.66
C ALA A 207 0.37 -18.47 19.05
N ALA A 208 1.26 -17.48 19.17
CA ALA A 208 2.62 -17.68 19.69
C ALA A 208 2.63 -18.22 21.13
N ASP A 209 1.69 -17.74 21.96
CA ASP A 209 1.49 -18.21 23.34
C ASP A 209 0.85 -19.62 23.43
N GLY A 210 0.42 -20.21 22.30
CA GLY A 210 -0.27 -21.50 22.27
C GLY A 210 -1.75 -21.46 22.71
N LYS A 211 -2.34 -20.27 22.88
CA LYS A 211 -3.77 -20.09 23.23
C LYS A 211 -4.68 -20.27 22.01
N VAL A 212 -4.23 -19.82 20.84
CA VAL A 212 -4.88 -20.09 19.55
C VAL A 212 -4.18 -21.27 18.89
N LYS A 213 -4.94 -22.34 18.62
CA LYS A 213 -4.41 -23.62 18.11
C LYS A 213 -4.74 -23.88 16.65
N CYS A 214 -5.75 -23.19 16.11
CA CYS A 214 -6.15 -23.28 14.72
C CYS A 214 -6.26 -21.87 14.15
N LEU A 215 -5.59 -21.64 13.02
CA LEU A 215 -5.67 -20.42 12.24
C LEU A 215 -6.12 -20.77 10.83
N TRP A 216 -7.22 -20.18 10.37
CA TRP A 216 -7.62 -20.20 8.97
C TRP A 216 -7.42 -18.80 8.37
N ILE A 217 -6.43 -18.69 7.50
CA ILE A 217 -6.01 -17.46 6.84
C ILE A 217 -6.57 -17.47 5.42
N MET A 218 -7.45 -16.52 5.09
CA MET A 218 -8.11 -16.45 3.78
C MET A 218 -7.74 -15.16 3.06
N ALA A 219 -7.21 -15.28 1.84
CA ALA A 219 -6.90 -14.19 0.92
C ALA A 219 -6.04 -13.05 1.53
N THR A 220 -5.07 -13.42 2.38
CA THR A 220 -4.13 -12.48 3.00
C THR A 220 -2.79 -13.14 3.28
N ASN A 221 -1.72 -12.34 3.36
CA ASN A 221 -0.34 -12.78 3.54
C ASN A 221 0.28 -12.13 4.81
N PRO A 222 -0.12 -12.55 6.02
CA PRO A 222 0.28 -11.91 7.28
C PRO A 222 1.78 -11.95 7.55
N VAL A 223 2.52 -12.99 7.12
CA VAL A 223 3.99 -13.02 7.30
C VAL A 223 4.67 -11.83 6.62
N ALA A 224 4.12 -11.35 5.51
CA ALA A 224 4.64 -10.20 4.78
C ALA A 224 4.02 -8.86 5.22
N SER A 225 2.78 -8.86 5.73
CA SER A 225 1.98 -7.64 5.88
C SER A 225 1.67 -7.24 7.33
N MET A 226 1.84 -8.14 8.30
CA MET A 226 1.74 -7.81 9.72
C MET A 226 3.08 -7.27 10.24
N PRO A 227 3.05 -6.38 11.27
CA PRO A 227 4.27 -6.01 11.97
C PRO A 227 4.79 -7.18 12.80
N ASN A 228 6.02 -7.05 13.30
CA ASN A 228 6.71 -8.05 14.10
C ASN A 228 6.73 -9.41 13.39
N ARG A 229 7.34 -9.43 12.20
CA ARG A 229 7.45 -10.63 11.36
C ARG A 229 7.93 -11.86 12.15
N ALA A 230 8.93 -11.71 13.01
CA ALA A 230 9.47 -12.82 13.81
C ALA A 230 8.41 -13.46 14.71
N LEU A 231 7.55 -12.65 15.35
CA LEU A 231 6.42 -13.15 16.14
C LEU A 231 5.41 -13.90 15.27
N VAL A 232 5.07 -13.37 14.09
CA VAL A 232 4.11 -13.99 13.18
C VAL A 232 4.63 -15.33 12.67
N GLU A 233 5.90 -15.41 12.26
CA GLU A 233 6.53 -16.66 11.83
C GLU A 233 6.58 -17.69 12.97
N ALA A 234 6.92 -17.26 14.20
CA ALA A 234 6.90 -18.12 15.38
C ALA A 234 5.48 -18.62 15.71
N ALA A 235 4.49 -17.74 15.64
CA ALA A 235 3.08 -18.06 15.88
C ALA A 235 2.59 -19.13 14.89
N LEU A 236 2.86 -18.96 13.59
CA LEU A 236 2.42 -19.91 12.58
C LEU A 236 3.17 -21.25 12.68
N LYS A 237 4.47 -21.22 12.99
CA LYS A 237 5.27 -22.44 13.17
C LYS A 237 4.80 -23.28 14.36
N ASN A 238 4.34 -22.63 15.43
CA ASN A 238 3.94 -23.31 16.67
C ASN A 238 2.43 -23.61 16.74
N CYS A 239 1.62 -23.07 15.84
CA CYS A 239 0.18 -23.31 15.80
C CYS A 239 -0.11 -24.77 15.38
N GLU A 240 -1.03 -25.45 16.07
CA GLU A 240 -1.33 -26.88 15.82
C GLU A 240 -1.95 -27.12 14.43
N LEU A 241 -2.68 -26.14 13.90
CA LEU A 241 -3.28 -26.20 12.58
C LEU A 241 -3.28 -24.81 11.93
N VAL A 242 -2.79 -24.74 10.69
CA VAL A 242 -2.76 -23.54 9.86
C VAL A 242 -3.34 -23.90 8.51
N ILE A 243 -4.49 -23.33 8.19
CA ILE A 243 -5.17 -23.47 6.91
C ILE A 243 -4.98 -22.17 6.15
N VAL A 244 -4.56 -22.24 4.89
CA VAL A 244 -4.41 -21.07 4.03
C VAL A 244 -5.24 -21.25 2.77
N SER A 245 -6.23 -20.37 2.58
CA SER A 245 -6.99 -20.25 1.33
C SER A 245 -6.46 -19.07 0.53
N ASP A 246 -5.83 -19.35 -0.61
CA ASP A 246 -5.23 -18.30 -1.44
C ASP A 246 -5.41 -18.61 -2.94
N THR A 247 -5.31 -17.55 -3.73
CA THR A 247 -5.30 -17.58 -5.20
C THR A 247 -3.89 -17.74 -5.75
N ALA A 248 -2.86 -17.39 -4.97
CA ALA A 248 -1.46 -17.50 -5.35
C ALA A 248 -0.91 -18.88 -4.96
N ALA A 249 -0.08 -19.46 -5.85
CA ALA A 249 0.58 -20.74 -5.58
C ALA A 249 1.68 -20.63 -4.51
N GLN A 250 2.26 -19.44 -4.32
CA GLN A 250 3.36 -19.20 -3.39
C GLN A 250 3.20 -17.84 -2.72
N THR A 251 3.36 -17.81 -1.40
CA THR A 251 3.43 -16.60 -0.56
C THR A 251 4.30 -16.88 0.67
N ASP A 252 4.82 -15.84 1.31
CA ASP A 252 5.51 -15.98 2.61
C ASP A 252 4.68 -16.77 3.65
N THR A 253 3.34 -16.61 3.65
CA THR A 253 2.45 -17.28 4.61
C THR A 253 2.17 -18.73 4.24
N LEU A 254 2.06 -19.07 2.95
CA LEU A 254 1.81 -20.45 2.50
C LEU A 254 2.91 -21.43 2.96
N ASN A 255 4.13 -20.95 3.19
CA ASN A 255 5.24 -21.73 3.73
C ASN A 255 4.96 -22.35 5.12
N TYR A 256 3.94 -21.85 5.84
CA TYR A 256 3.53 -22.33 7.15
C TYR A 256 2.19 -23.06 7.14
N ALA A 257 1.58 -23.25 5.97
CA ALA A 257 0.29 -23.92 5.85
C ALA A 257 0.43 -25.43 6.10
N HIS A 258 -0.40 -25.98 6.98
CA HIS A 258 -0.63 -27.42 7.09
C HIS A 258 -1.62 -27.90 6.01
N ILE A 259 -2.58 -27.04 5.66
CA ILE A 259 -3.56 -27.26 4.59
C ILE A 259 -3.58 -26.02 3.71
N ALA A 260 -3.36 -26.21 2.40
CA ALA A 260 -3.52 -25.17 1.39
C ALA A 260 -4.80 -25.45 0.57
N LEU A 261 -5.66 -24.45 0.45
CA LEU A 261 -6.94 -24.55 -0.26
C LEU A 261 -6.95 -23.57 -1.45
N PRO A 262 -6.93 -24.06 -2.70
CA PRO A 262 -6.94 -23.19 -3.88
C PRO A 262 -8.27 -22.44 -3.97
N ALA A 263 -8.21 -21.12 -3.85
CA ALA A 263 -9.37 -20.24 -3.93
C ALA A 263 -9.44 -19.54 -5.29
N THR A 264 -10.65 -19.27 -5.76
CA THR A 264 -10.87 -18.55 -7.03
C THR A 264 -10.36 -17.10 -7.01
N GLY A 265 -9.78 -16.66 -8.13
CA GLY A 265 -9.34 -15.30 -8.38
C GLY A 265 -10.46 -14.35 -8.82
N TRP A 266 -10.12 -13.06 -8.97
CA TRP A 266 -11.10 -12.00 -9.28
C TRP A 266 -11.92 -12.28 -10.56
N SER A 267 -11.28 -12.80 -11.62
CA SER A 267 -11.93 -13.08 -12.91
C SER A 267 -12.84 -14.31 -12.88
N GLU A 268 -12.75 -15.14 -11.84
CA GLU A 268 -13.55 -16.35 -11.68
C GLU A 268 -14.72 -16.09 -10.71
N LYS A 269 -14.49 -15.27 -9.67
CA LYS A 269 -15.47 -14.99 -8.62
C LYS A 269 -16.78 -14.39 -9.14
N ASN A 270 -17.88 -14.88 -8.58
CA ASN A 270 -19.23 -14.32 -8.72
C ASN A 270 -19.74 -13.83 -7.36
N GLY A 271 -20.21 -12.59 -7.27
CA GLY A 271 -20.63 -11.97 -6.02
C GLY A 271 -20.96 -10.49 -6.12
N THR A 272 -20.83 -9.79 -4.99
CA THR A 272 -20.97 -8.34 -4.87
C THR A 272 -19.77 -7.73 -4.13
N VAL A 273 -19.48 -6.46 -4.40
CA VAL A 273 -18.46 -5.67 -3.68
C VAL A 273 -19.03 -4.31 -3.29
N THR A 274 -18.68 -3.82 -2.11
CA THR A 274 -19.07 -2.50 -1.59
C THR A 274 -17.86 -1.59 -1.42
N ASN A 275 -17.88 -0.44 -2.09
CA ASN A 275 -16.79 0.55 -2.05
C ASN A 275 -16.95 1.55 -0.88
N SER A 276 -15.99 2.49 -0.74
CA SER A 276 -15.96 3.46 0.38
C SER A 276 -17.14 4.43 0.41
N GLU A 277 -17.86 4.62 -0.71
CA GLU A 277 -19.07 5.44 -0.72
C GLU A 277 -20.33 4.60 -0.47
N ARG A 278 -20.21 3.37 0.05
CA ARG A 278 -21.32 2.45 0.33
C ARG A 278 -22.03 1.93 -0.91
N ARG A 279 -21.38 2.00 -2.08
CA ARG A 279 -21.96 1.53 -3.34
C ARG A 279 -21.67 0.06 -3.53
N ILE A 280 -22.72 -0.75 -3.51
CA ILE A 280 -22.71 -2.17 -3.83
C ILE A 280 -22.74 -2.32 -5.35
N SER A 281 -21.87 -3.17 -5.89
CA SER A 281 -21.78 -3.49 -7.31
C SER A 281 -21.62 -4.99 -7.53
N ARG A 282 -22.21 -5.54 -8.61
CA ARG A 282 -22.02 -6.95 -9.00
C ARG A 282 -20.61 -7.20 -9.52
N GLN A 283 -19.94 -8.21 -8.96
CA GLN A 283 -18.72 -8.84 -9.50
C GLN A 283 -19.10 -10.11 -10.25
N ARG A 284 -18.89 -10.11 -11.57
CA ARG A 284 -19.26 -11.24 -12.46
C ARG A 284 -18.02 -12.03 -12.83
N GLY A 285 -18.12 -13.35 -12.79
CA GLY A 285 -17.12 -14.23 -13.38
C GLY A 285 -17.02 -13.96 -14.87
N LEU A 286 -15.78 -13.89 -15.36
CA LEU A 286 -15.42 -13.78 -16.78
C LEU A 286 -14.98 -15.13 -17.34
N VAL A 287 -14.49 -16.02 -16.48
CA VAL A 287 -13.99 -17.36 -16.79
C VAL A 287 -14.40 -18.33 -15.68
N GLU A 288 -14.41 -19.62 -15.99
CA GLU A 288 -14.64 -20.68 -15.01
C GLU A 288 -13.45 -20.82 -14.04
N PRO A 289 -13.68 -21.32 -12.81
CA PRO A 289 -12.61 -21.65 -11.87
C PRO A 289 -11.53 -22.54 -12.49
N MET A 290 -10.27 -22.14 -12.35
CA MET A 290 -9.13 -22.90 -12.86
C MET A 290 -8.79 -24.11 -11.98
N GLY A 291 -8.60 -25.27 -12.60
CA GLY A 291 -8.20 -26.50 -11.90
C GLY A 291 -9.21 -26.93 -10.84
N GLU A 292 -8.73 -27.16 -9.61
CA GLU A 292 -9.58 -27.53 -8.46
C GLU A 292 -10.00 -26.32 -7.60
N ALA A 293 -9.73 -25.10 -8.07
CA ALA A 293 -10.06 -23.90 -7.32
C ALA A 293 -11.57 -23.80 -7.09
N LYS A 294 -11.95 -23.35 -5.89
CA LYS A 294 -13.35 -23.12 -5.50
C LYS A 294 -13.56 -21.69 -5.02
N HIS A 295 -14.80 -21.21 -5.07
CA HIS A 295 -15.13 -19.95 -4.41
C HIS A 295 -14.94 -20.09 -2.90
N ASP A 296 -14.47 -19.02 -2.24
CA ASP A 296 -14.25 -19.05 -0.79
C ASP A 296 -15.52 -19.47 -0.01
N TRP A 297 -16.70 -19.05 -0.48
CA TRP A 297 -17.98 -19.44 0.12
C TRP A 297 -18.28 -20.93 -0.06
N GLU A 298 -17.90 -21.54 -1.19
CA GLU A 298 -18.07 -22.99 -1.41
C GLU A 298 -17.17 -23.78 -0.47
N ILE A 299 -15.91 -23.34 -0.31
CA ILE A 299 -14.96 -23.95 0.62
C ILE A 299 -15.51 -23.89 2.06
N LEU A 300 -15.98 -22.72 2.50
CA LEU A 300 -16.60 -22.55 3.81
C LEU A 300 -17.86 -23.43 3.96
N SER A 301 -18.71 -23.49 2.93
CA SER A 301 -19.89 -24.37 2.93
C SER A 301 -19.52 -25.84 3.06
N MET A 302 -18.50 -26.31 2.32
CA MET A 302 -18.03 -27.70 2.41
C MET A 302 -17.53 -28.03 3.82
N VAL A 303 -16.77 -27.14 4.45
CA VAL A 303 -16.29 -27.33 5.82
C VAL A 303 -17.47 -27.32 6.81
N GLY A 304 -18.40 -26.36 6.69
CA GLY A 304 -19.59 -26.30 7.55
C GLY A 304 -20.44 -27.57 7.47
N ARG A 305 -20.67 -28.09 6.26
CA ARG A 305 -21.36 -29.38 6.06
C ARG A 305 -20.60 -30.53 6.70
N ALA A 306 -19.28 -30.61 6.50
CA ALA A 306 -18.44 -31.66 7.10
C ALA A 306 -18.41 -31.61 8.64
N MET A 307 -18.69 -30.44 9.24
CA MET A 307 -18.84 -30.26 10.69
C MET A 307 -20.24 -30.61 11.22
N GLY A 308 -21.17 -31.06 10.36
CA GLY A 308 -22.53 -31.46 10.74
C GLY A 308 -23.57 -30.35 10.65
N PHE A 309 -23.30 -29.27 9.90
CA PHE A 309 -24.25 -28.18 9.65
C PHE A 309 -24.77 -28.22 8.21
N GLU A 310 -25.26 -29.38 7.72
CA GLU A 310 -25.57 -29.54 6.30
C GLU A 310 -26.60 -28.54 5.76
N GLU A 311 -27.67 -28.32 6.52
CA GLU A 311 -28.77 -27.42 6.11
C GLU A 311 -28.34 -25.95 6.12
N ALA A 312 -27.61 -25.51 7.15
CA ALA A 312 -27.18 -24.11 7.29
C ALA A 312 -26.16 -23.69 6.23
N PHE A 313 -25.43 -24.65 5.64
CA PHE A 313 -24.44 -24.38 4.60
C PHE A 313 -24.86 -24.96 3.23
N ALA A 314 -26.16 -25.10 3.00
CA ALA A 314 -26.74 -25.72 1.80
C ALA A 314 -26.69 -24.84 0.51
N TYR A 315 -26.03 -23.68 0.54
CA TYR A 315 -25.97 -22.75 -0.60
C TYR A 315 -25.49 -23.40 -1.90
N GLN A 316 -26.14 -23.05 -3.00
CA GLN A 316 -25.83 -23.47 -4.36
C GLN A 316 -25.40 -22.29 -5.25
N HIS A 317 -25.71 -21.06 -4.84
CA HIS A 317 -25.38 -19.86 -5.62
C HIS A 317 -25.16 -18.64 -4.70
N PRO A 318 -24.22 -17.72 -5.01
CA PRO A 318 -23.98 -16.51 -4.20
C PRO A 318 -25.20 -15.57 -4.09
N ALA A 319 -26.21 -15.72 -4.95
CA ALA A 319 -27.46 -14.98 -4.83
C ALA A 319 -28.23 -15.34 -3.55
N GLU A 320 -28.16 -16.59 -3.10
CA GLU A 320 -28.83 -17.06 -1.88
C GLU A 320 -28.17 -16.44 -0.64
N ILE A 321 -26.83 -16.43 -0.61
CA ILE A 321 -26.05 -15.78 0.44
C ILE A 321 -26.33 -14.27 0.48
N PHE A 322 -26.43 -13.65 -0.71
CA PHE A 322 -26.75 -12.23 -0.82
C PHE A 322 -28.16 -11.91 -0.34
N ALA A 323 -29.15 -12.73 -0.70
CA ALA A 323 -30.53 -12.61 -0.24
C ALA A 323 -30.62 -12.71 1.29
N GLU A 324 -29.95 -13.69 1.89
CA GLU A 324 -29.88 -13.85 3.34
C GLU A 324 -29.23 -12.63 4.02
N HIS A 325 -28.10 -12.15 3.49
CA HIS A 325 -27.46 -10.94 4.00
C HIS A 325 -28.41 -9.73 3.93
N CYS A 326 -29.10 -9.53 2.81
CA CYS A 326 -30.06 -8.45 2.65
C CYS A 326 -31.21 -8.56 3.66
N ALA A 327 -31.78 -9.76 3.84
CA ALA A 327 -32.83 -10.01 4.83
C ALA A 327 -32.35 -9.71 6.26
N LEU A 328 -31.13 -10.10 6.61
CA LEU A 328 -30.55 -9.81 7.92
C LEU A 328 -30.35 -8.31 8.16
N THR A 329 -29.97 -7.53 7.15
CA THR A 329 -29.85 -6.07 7.30
C THR A 329 -31.17 -5.38 7.61
N ALA A 330 -32.29 -5.94 7.15
CA ALA A 330 -33.63 -5.42 7.40
C ALA A 330 -34.25 -5.94 8.71
N ALA A 331 -33.80 -7.10 9.19
CA ALA A 331 -34.32 -7.74 10.40
C ALA A 331 -34.24 -6.79 11.61
N ASN A 332 -35.41 -6.49 12.20
CA ASN A 332 -35.56 -5.57 13.33
C ASN A 332 -34.82 -4.23 13.15
N ASN A 333 -34.61 -3.76 11.91
CA ASN A 333 -33.90 -2.51 11.67
C ASN A 333 -34.80 -1.32 12.01
N ASN A 334 -35.99 -1.23 11.40
CA ASN A 334 -36.98 -0.18 11.68
C ASN A 334 -36.39 1.26 11.65
N GLY A 335 -35.34 1.50 10.86
CA GLY A 335 -34.64 2.78 10.77
C GLY A 335 -33.57 3.03 11.85
N SER A 336 -33.34 2.09 12.78
CA SER A 336 -32.34 2.22 13.85
C SER A 336 -30.88 2.10 13.37
N ARG A 337 -30.65 1.53 12.18
CA ARG A 337 -29.33 1.35 11.58
C ARG A 337 -29.30 1.84 10.14
N ALA A 338 -28.15 2.40 9.74
CA ALA A 338 -27.94 2.93 8.40
C ALA A 338 -27.90 1.86 7.31
N LEU A 339 -27.37 0.67 7.63
CA LEU A 339 -27.22 -0.41 6.66
C LEU A 339 -28.56 -1.13 6.53
N ASP A 340 -29.27 -0.85 5.44
CA ASP A 340 -30.50 -1.53 5.08
C ASP A 340 -30.49 -1.86 3.58
N LEU A 341 -30.52 -3.15 3.28
CA LEU A 341 -30.58 -3.74 1.95
C LEU A 341 -31.85 -4.57 1.75
N GLY A 342 -32.81 -4.51 2.68
CA GLY A 342 -34.05 -5.28 2.66
C GLY A 342 -34.77 -5.32 1.31
N PRO A 343 -34.88 -4.21 0.56
CA PRO A 343 -35.49 -4.24 -0.77
C PRO A 343 -34.83 -5.23 -1.76
N LEU A 344 -33.59 -5.65 -1.52
CA LEU A 344 -32.86 -6.60 -2.38
C LEU A 344 -32.92 -8.06 -1.89
N ALA A 345 -33.65 -8.37 -0.82
CA ALA A 345 -33.69 -9.71 -0.24
C ALA A 345 -34.38 -10.75 -1.13
N ASP A 346 -35.42 -10.35 -1.89
CA ASP A 346 -36.24 -11.28 -2.69
C ASP A 346 -35.83 -11.37 -4.17
N LEU A 347 -34.61 -10.94 -4.51
CA LEU A 347 -34.13 -11.01 -5.89
C LEU A 347 -33.94 -12.47 -6.32
N ASN A 348 -34.56 -12.87 -7.43
CA ASN A 348 -34.19 -14.12 -8.10
C ASN A 348 -32.80 -14.01 -8.77
N ILE A 349 -32.23 -15.13 -9.20
CA ILE A 349 -30.89 -15.17 -9.81
C ILE A 349 -30.76 -14.21 -11.00
N ALA A 350 -31.74 -14.17 -11.90
CA ALA A 350 -31.69 -13.28 -13.07
C ALA A 350 -31.70 -11.78 -12.68
N GLN A 351 -32.45 -11.42 -11.63
CA GLN A 351 -32.48 -10.05 -11.09
C GLN A 351 -31.18 -9.70 -10.37
N TYR A 352 -30.64 -10.63 -9.56
CA TYR A 352 -29.33 -10.51 -8.93
C TYR A 352 -28.21 -10.30 -9.98
N ASP A 353 -28.22 -11.10 -11.04
CA ASP A 353 -27.25 -10.99 -12.14
C ASP A 353 -27.36 -9.69 -12.92
N SER A 354 -28.57 -9.12 -12.97
CA SER A 354 -28.84 -7.83 -13.61
C SER A 354 -28.72 -6.64 -12.65
N LEU A 355 -28.33 -6.85 -11.39
CA LEU A 355 -28.27 -5.81 -10.38
C LEU A 355 -27.32 -4.68 -10.81
N ARG A 356 -27.87 -3.47 -10.88
CA ARG A 356 -27.14 -2.22 -11.14
C ARG A 356 -26.59 -1.66 -9.84
N PRO A 357 -25.46 -0.94 -9.85
CA PRO A 357 -24.88 -0.40 -8.63
C PRO A 357 -25.87 0.41 -7.79
N GLN A 358 -26.02 0.06 -6.52
CA GLN A 358 -26.91 0.73 -5.54
C GLN A 358 -26.05 1.27 -4.39
N GLN A 359 -26.49 2.34 -3.73
CA GLN A 359 -25.83 2.90 -2.56
C GLN A 359 -26.79 2.82 -1.38
N TRP A 360 -26.40 2.18 -0.28
CA TRP A 360 -27.27 2.06 0.90
C TRP A 360 -27.19 3.31 1.81
N PRO A 361 -28.22 3.58 2.65
CA PRO A 361 -29.46 2.81 2.89
C PRO A 361 -30.43 2.75 1.70
N LEU A 362 -31.17 1.64 1.53
CA LEU A 362 -32.17 1.51 0.48
C LEU A 362 -33.60 1.65 1.04
N SER A 363 -34.36 2.64 0.55
CA SER A 363 -35.78 2.80 0.91
C SER A 363 -36.74 2.07 -0.05
N ASN A 364 -36.26 1.70 -1.25
CA ASN A 364 -36.94 0.89 -2.27
C ASN A 364 -35.91 0.39 -3.29
N THR A 365 -36.23 -0.65 -4.07
CA THR A 365 -35.41 -1.07 -5.22
C THR A 365 -35.48 -0.01 -6.31
N HIS A 366 -34.34 0.38 -6.89
CA HIS A 366 -34.17 1.36 -7.98
C HIS A 366 -34.05 2.85 -7.60
N ARG A 367 -33.03 3.22 -6.82
CA ARG A 367 -32.51 4.60 -6.86
C ARG A 367 -31.00 4.68 -7.03
N ILE A 368 -30.58 5.30 -8.13
CA ILE A 368 -29.22 5.84 -8.26
C ILE A 368 -29.22 7.15 -7.46
N GLY A 369 -28.73 7.09 -6.22
CA GLY A 369 -28.53 8.25 -5.34
C GLY A 369 -29.47 8.24 -4.14
N THR A 370 -28.90 8.09 -2.95
CA THR A 370 -29.60 8.29 -1.69
C THR A 370 -29.44 9.73 -1.20
N ASP A 371 -30.40 10.16 -0.40
CA ASP A 371 -30.24 11.29 0.51
C ASP A 371 -28.96 11.07 1.31
N ARG A 372 -28.10 12.09 1.34
CA ARG A 372 -26.80 12.02 2.00
C ARG A 372 -27.03 11.70 3.48
N LEU A 373 -26.31 10.70 4.00
CA LEU A 373 -26.36 10.41 5.43
C LEU A 373 -26.11 11.68 6.25
N PHE A 374 -26.91 11.85 7.31
CA PHE A 374 -26.83 12.95 8.27
C PHE A 374 -27.22 14.32 7.72
N ALA A 375 -27.85 14.39 6.54
CA ALA A 375 -28.32 15.66 5.96
C ALA A 375 -29.44 16.34 6.78
N ASP A 376 -30.16 15.56 7.58
CA ASP A 376 -31.21 15.99 8.50
C ASP A 376 -30.66 16.37 9.89
N GLY A 377 -29.37 16.20 10.14
CA GLY A 377 -28.75 16.42 11.43
C GLY A 377 -29.02 15.32 12.47
N SER A 378 -29.55 14.16 12.04
CA SER A 378 -29.76 12.99 12.88
C SER A 378 -28.63 11.97 12.70
N PHE A 379 -28.28 11.25 13.75
CA PHE A 379 -27.20 10.26 13.77
C PHE A 379 -27.67 8.91 14.32
N TYR A 380 -26.92 7.84 14.04
CA TYR A 380 -27.21 6.50 14.57
C TYR A 380 -26.61 6.29 15.96
N THR A 381 -26.90 7.23 16.86
CA THR A 381 -26.60 7.19 18.30
C THR A 381 -27.92 7.05 19.06
N PRO A 382 -27.90 6.59 20.33
CA PRO A 382 -29.14 6.37 21.09
C PRO A 382 -30.08 7.58 21.21
N ASP A 383 -29.54 8.80 21.15
CA ASP A 383 -30.30 10.05 21.25
C ASP A 383 -30.42 10.81 19.91
N GLY A 384 -29.91 10.23 18.82
CA GLY A 384 -29.94 10.83 17.49
C GLY A 384 -28.91 11.94 17.26
N LYS A 385 -28.02 12.24 18.22
CA LYS A 385 -27.01 13.32 18.12
C LYS A 385 -25.60 12.79 17.95
N ALA A 386 -24.76 13.48 17.18
CA ALA A 386 -23.34 13.16 17.08
C ALA A 386 -22.61 13.49 18.39
N ASN A 387 -21.62 12.69 18.75
CA ASN A 387 -20.81 12.95 19.93
C ASN A 387 -19.46 13.54 19.52
N PHE A 388 -19.14 14.73 20.03
CA PHE A 388 -17.77 15.19 20.08
C PHE A 388 -16.97 14.31 21.05
N VAL A 389 -15.71 14.05 20.70
CA VAL A 389 -14.79 13.29 21.56
C VAL A 389 -13.70 14.23 22.05
N ALA A 390 -13.47 14.29 23.37
CA ALA A 390 -12.38 15.06 23.95
C ALA A 390 -11.05 14.35 23.67
N ILE A 391 -10.19 14.97 22.85
CA ILE A 391 -8.96 14.35 22.36
C ILE A 391 -7.75 15.04 22.98
N THR A 392 -6.97 14.29 23.73
CA THR A 392 -5.60 14.66 24.11
C THR A 392 -4.62 14.05 23.11
N PRO A 393 -3.97 14.83 22.23
CA PRO A 393 -3.05 14.30 21.24
C PRO A 393 -1.90 13.50 21.87
N ARG A 394 -1.62 12.32 21.32
CA ARG A 394 -0.49 11.46 21.71
C ARG A 394 0.45 11.22 20.54
N LEU A 395 1.76 11.29 20.83
CA LEU A 395 2.80 10.91 19.87
C LEU A 395 2.84 9.38 19.69
N PRO A 396 3.45 8.88 18.60
CA PRO A 396 3.66 7.45 18.38
C PRO A 396 4.35 6.73 19.56
N GLU A 397 4.20 5.42 19.70
CA GLU A 397 4.88 4.66 20.76
C GLU A 397 6.31 4.25 20.36
N GLN A 398 6.55 4.01 19.07
CA GLN A 398 7.85 3.61 18.52
C GLN A 398 8.84 4.78 18.41
N GLN A 399 9.11 5.45 19.53
CA GLN A 399 10.01 6.62 19.61
C GLN A 399 11.46 6.28 19.28
N THR A 400 12.16 7.22 18.64
CA THR A 400 13.58 7.10 18.33
C THR A 400 14.45 7.18 19.59
N SER A 401 15.68 6.67 19.47
CA SER A 401 16.69 6.72 20.53
C SER A 401 18.08 6.99 19.93
N ALA A 402 19.11 7.09 20.78
CA ALA A 402 20.49 7.17 20.29
C ALA A 402 20.91 5.92 19.50
N GLU A 403 20.34 4.74 19.81
CA GLU A 403 20.62 3.49 19.11
C GLU A 403 19.80 3.35 17.81
N TYR A 404 18.56 3.83 17.81
CA TYR A 404 17.64 3.80 16.65
C TYR A 404 17.19 5.23 16.29
N PRO A 405 18.06 6.02 15.63
CA PRO A 405 17.87 7.46 15.50
C PRO A 405 16.91 7.88 14.39
N PHE A 406 16.51 6.96 13.50
CA PHE A 406 15.69 7.28 12.34
C PHE A 406 14.25 6.78 12.51
N VAL A 407 13.29 7.55 11.99
CA VAL A 407 11.88 7.14 11.89
C VAL A 407 11.66 6.45 10.56
N LEU A 408 11.00 5.29 10.54
CA LEU A 408 10.56 4.60 9.34
C LEU A 408 9.06 4.80 9.12
N ASN A 409 8.69 5.30 7.95
CA ASN A 409 7.35 5.30 7.42
C ASN A 409 7.23 4.24 6.31
N THR A 410 6.12 3.50 6.27
CA THR A 410 5.85 2.53 5.20
C THR A 410 4.62 2.91 4.38
N GLY A 411 4.67 2.65 3.08
CA GLY A 411 3.54 2.96 2.21
C GLY A 411 3.54 2.21 0.89
N ARG A 412 2.86 2.79 -0.09
CA ARG A 412 2.55 2.12 -1.36
C ARG A 412 3.11 2.85 -2.55
N VAL A 413 3.27 2.11 -3.63
CA VAL A 413 3.54 2.62 -4.98
C VAL A 413 2.32 2.36 -5.86
N ARG A 414 2.14 3.19 -6.89
CA ARG A 414 0.94 3.17 -7.74
C ARG A 414 0.72 1.83 -8.45
N ASP A 415 1.80 1.24 -8.97
CA ASP A 415 1.73 0.11 -9.91
C ASP A 415 1.72 -1.26 -9.24
N GLN A 416 1.95 -1.31 -7.92
CA GLN A 416 1.96 -2.56 -7.15
C GLN A 416 0.84 -2.59 -6.10
N TRP A 417 0.27 -3.77 -5.89
CA TRP A 417 -0.85 -3.97 -4.98
C TRP A 417 -0.47 -4.89 -3.83
N HIS A 418 -0.55 -4.39 -2.59
CA HIS A 418 -0.22 -5.14 -1.36
C HIS A 418 1.09 -5.93 -1.52
N THR A 419 1.13 -7.21 -1.16
CA THR A 419 2.34 -8.04 -1.16
C THR A 419 2.65 -8.64 -2.54
N MET A 420 2.20 -7.99 -3.62
CA MET A 420 2.51 -8.33 -5.01
C MET A 420 2.12 -9.74 -5.47
N THR A 421 1.30 -10.48 -4.72
CA THR A 421 0.86 -11.85 -5.08
C THR A 421 0.06 -11.92 -6.39
N ARG A 422 -0.43 -10.76 -6.88
CA ARG A 422 -1.07 -10.61 -8.19
C ARG A 422 -0.30 -9.69 -9.11
N THR A 423 0.03 -8.47 -8.66
CA THR A 423 0.65 -7.45 -9.53
C THR A 423 2.11 -7.75 -9.85
N GLY A 424 2.83 -8.48 -8.98
CA GLY A 424 4.20 -8.92 -9.26
C GLY A 424 4.27 -9.91 -10.42
N ASN A 425 3.20 -10.66 -10.68
CA ASN A 425 3.09 -11.59 -11.81
C ASN A 425 2.82 -10.90 -13.16
N ALA A 426 2.71 -9.57 -13.19
CA ALA A 426 2.49 -8.80 -14.41
C ALA A 426 3.74 -7.97 -14.73
N PRO A 427 4.64 -8.42 -15.62
CA PRO A 427 5.92 -7.76 -15.91
C PRO A 427 5.77 -6.28 -16.29
N ARG A 428 4.66 -5.96 -16.98
CA ARG A 428 4.34 -4.58 -17.38
C ARG A 428 4.22 -3.61 -16.19
N LEU A 429 3.81 -4.08 -15.01
CA LEU A 429 3.67 -3.26 -13.80
C LEU A 429 5.01 -3.01 -13.09
N LEU A 430 6.08 -3.71 -13.46
CA LEU A 430 7.44 -3.51 -12.95
C LEU A 430 8.24 -2.51 -13.80
N LYS A 431 7.71 -2.05 -14.93
CA LYS A 431 8.46 -1.17 -15.87
C LYS A 431 8.84 0.20 -15.30
N HIS A 432 8.02 0.76 -14.41
CA HIS A 432 8.30 2.06 -13.79
C HIS A 432 9.11 1.91 -12.49
N ILE A 433 8.77 0.92 -11.68
CA ILE A 433 9.41 0.60 -10.41
C ILE A 433 9.52 -0.93 -10.33
N ASP A 434 10.73 -1.44 -10.44
CA ASP A 434 11.04 -2.87 -10.45
C ASP A 434 11.51 -3.40 -9.08
N ARG A 435 11.86 -2.51 -8.15
CA ARG A 435 12.48 -2.86 -6.87
C ARG A 435 11.94 -2.05 -5.68
N PRO A 436 12.05 -2.58 -4.45
CA PRO A 436 11.85 -1.79 -3.25
C PRO A 436 13.06 -0.86 -3.06
N TRP A 437 12.91 0.16 -2.22
CA TRP A 437 13.99 1.07 -1.86
C TRP A 437 13.77 1.63 -0.46
N LEU A 438 14.82 2.22 0.11
CA LEU A 438 14.74 3.08 1.29
C LEU A 438 15.02 4.51 0.88
N SER A 439 14.04 5.39 1.04
CA SER A 439 14.21 6.83 0.74
C SER A 439 14.94 7.48 1.90
N ILE A 440 16.01 8.21 1.59
CA ILE A 440 16.86 8.90 2.57
C ILE A 440 17.06 10.34 2.11
N HIS A 441 16.88 11.30 3.02
CA HIS A 441 17.15 12.71 2.71
C HIS A 441 18.67 12.92 2.42
N PRO A 442 19.06 13.77 1.45
CA PRO A 442 20.46 13.94 1.04
C PRO A 442 21.47 14.19 2.17
N VAL A 443 21.08 14.98 3.18
CA VAL A 443 21.93 15.26 4.35
C VAL A 443 22.18 14.01 5.20
N ASP A 444 21.16 13.16 5.38
CA ASP A 444 21.31 11.94 6.15
C ASP A 444 22.16 10.92 5.37
N ALA A 445 22.01 10.87 4.05
CA ALA A 445 22.84 10.05 3.17
C ALA A 445 24.33 10.45 3.23
N GLN A 446 24.63 11.74 3.31
CA GLN A 446 26.00 12.24 3.51
C GLN A 446 26.57 11.81 4.87
N VAL A 447 25.78 11.87 5.95
CA VAL A 447 26.20 11.43 7.29
C VAL A 447 26.44 9.92 7.33
N LEU A 448 25.66 9.14 6.57
CA LEU A 448 25.77 7.69 6.47
C LEU A 448 26.83 7.22 5.46
N ASP A 449 27.42 8.13 4.68
CA ASP A 449 28.35 7.84 3.56
C ASP A 449 27.79 6.83 2.55
N VAL A 450 26.54 7.05 2.12
CA VAL A 450 25.86 6.19 1.12
C VAL A 450 25.43 6.98 -0.12
N LYS A 451 25.42 6.30 -1.27
CA LYS A 451 25.00 6.83 -2.57
C LYS A 451 23.70 6.17 -3.03
N ASP A 452 23.07 6.78 -4.03
CA ASP A 452 21.92 6.19 -4.69
C ASP A 452 22.26 4.80 -5.27
N GLY A 453 21.42 3.80 -5.01
CA GLY A 453 21.64 2.42 -5.42
C GLY A 453 22.49 1.57 -4.47
N ASP A 454 23.23 2.17 -3.52
CA ASP A 454 23.96 1.39 -2.52
C ASP A 454 22.98 0.54 -1.68
N LEU A 455 23.44 -0.61 -1.21
CA LEU A 455 22.63 -1.46 -0.31
C LEU A 455 22.84 -1.02 1.14
N ILE A 456 21.73 -0.80 1.85
CA ILE A 456 21.74 -0.44 3.26
C ILE A 456 20.90 -1.42 4.07
N LYS A 457 21.43 -1.86 5.20
CA LYS A 457 20.71 -2.68 6.17
C LYS A 457 19.95 -1.77 7.12
N ALA A 458 18.67 -2.06 7.30
CA ALA A 458 17.83 -1.46 8.33
C ALA A 458 17.60 -2.47 9.46
N GLU A 459 17.71 -2.01 10.70
CA GLU A 459 17.46 -2.82 11.89
C GLU A 459 16.57 -2.05 12.88
N ALA A 460 15.67 -2.76 13.55
CA ALA A 460 14.87 -2.27 14.67
C ALA A 460 15.06 -3.21 15.88
N ALA A 461 14.71 -2.74 17.08
CA ALA A 461 14.76 -3.58 18.29
C ALA A 461 13.92 -4.87 18.17
N CYS A 462 12.84 -4.84 17.39
CA CYS A 462 11.95 -5.97 17.16
C CYS A 462 12.34 -6.88 15.99
N SER A 463 13.46 -6.63 15.29
CA SER A 463 13.79 -7.39 14.08
C SER A 463 14.08 -8.87 14.33
N GLY A 464 14.43 -9.27 15.55
CA GLY A 464 14.60 -10.69 15.90
C GLY A 464 15.69 -11.41 15.08
N GLY A 465 16.71 -10.68 14.62
CA GLY A 465 17.77 -11.20 13.75
C GLY A 465 17.38 -11.31 12.27
N ILE A 466 16.15 -10.92 11.88
CA ILE A 466 15.75 -10.87 10.48
C ILE A 466 16.40 -9.66 9.83
N GLU A 467 17.28 -9.90 8.87
CA GLU A 467 17.93 -8.85 8.09
C GLU A 467 16.97 -8.25 7.06
N VAL A 468 16.93 -6.91 7.01
CA VAL A 468 16.23 -6.13 5.99
C VAL A 468 17.26 -5.25 5.29
N ILE A 469 17.47 -5.50 4.00
CA ILE A 469 18.47 -4.82 3.17
C ILE A 469 17.74 -4.28 1.95
N LEU A 470 17.84 -2.98 1.73
CA LEU A 470 17.16 -2.28 0.63
C LEU A 470 18.15 -1.40 -0.13
N PRO A 471 17.97 -1.21 -1.45
CA PRO A 471 18.66 -0.16 -2.19
C PRO A 471 18.32 1.21 -1.63
N VAL A 472 19.33 2.07 -1.48
CA VAL A 472 19.19 3.47 -1.11
C VAL A 472 18.60 4.25 -2.28
N LYS A 473 17.62 5.10 -1.98
CA LYS A 473 17.16 6.16 -2.87
C LYS A 473 17.36 7.50 -2.19
N ILE A 474 18.20 8.36 -2.74
CA ILE A 474 18.36 9.72 -2.22
C ILE A 474 17.15 10.55 -2.67
N ASP A 475 16.43 11.14 -1.73
CA ASP A 475 15.14 11.81 -1.97
C ASP A 475 15.01 13.07 -1.11
N ASP A 476 15.12 14.25 -1.73
CA ASP A 476 14.99 15.55 -1.05
C ASP A 476 13.53 15.90 -0.68
N LYS A 477 12.57 15.11 -1.15
CA LYS A 477 11.15 15.17 -0.77
C LYS A 477 10.84 14.50 0.57
N GLN A 478 11.87 13.95 1.21
CA GLN A 478 11.80 13.38 2.55
C GLN A 478 12.27 14.37 3.60
N ARG A 479 11.71 14.27 4.81
CA ARG A 479 12.19 15.03 5.96
C ARG A 479 13.49 14.41 6.49
N ARG A 480 14.35 15.24 7.07
CA ARG A 480 15.59 14.76 7.73
C ARG A 480 15.25 13.86 8.91
N GLY A 481 15.99 12.77 9.08
CA GLY A 481 15.77 11.78 10.12
C GLY A 481 14.59 10.83 9.85
N GLU A 482 13.88 11.00 8.73
CA GLU A 482 12.66 10.27 8.41
C GLU A 482 12.81 9.51 7.08
N MET A 483 12.60 8.20 7.14
CA MET A 483 12.81 7.26 6.06
C MET A 483 11.48 6.74 5.50
N PHE A 484 11.51 6.31 4.25
CA PHE A 484 10.36 5.65 3.63
C PHE A 484 10.73 4.38 2.90
N ALA A 485 9.97 3.31 3.13
CA ALA A 485 10.05 2.08 2.34
C ALA A 485 8.66 1.62 1.86
N PRO A 486 8.50 1.21 0.58
CA PRO A 486 7.31 0.48 0.16
C PRO A 486 7.33 -0.93 0.74
N PHE A 487 6.19 -1.39 1.27
CA PHE A 487 6.08 -2.75 1.87
C PHE A 487 5.71 -3.84 0.85
N HIS A 488 5.69 -3.52 -0.44
CA HIS A 488 5.13 -4.39 -1.48
C HIS A 488 5.91 -5.68 -1.71
N TRP A 489 7.24 -5.57 -1.75
CA TRP A 489 8.13 -6.70 -1.93
C TRP A 489 8.23 -7.47 -0.62
N SER A 490 7.90 -8.77 -0.65
CA SER A 490 8.02 -9.72 0.46
C SER A 490 9.20 -10.67 0.24
N ALA A 491 9.39 -11.66 1.13
CA ALA A 491 10.46 -12.64 0.97
C ALA A 491 10.27 -13.52 -0.29
N THR A 492 9.03 -13.66 -0.79
CA THR A 492 8.74 -14.23 -2.11
C THR A 492 9.45 -13.48 -3.24
N TRP A 493 9.66 -12.17 -3.12
CA TRP A 493 10.21 -11.33 -4.17
C TRP A 493 11.68 -10.93 -3.96
N GLY A 494 12.25 -11.08 -2.77
CA GLY A 494 13.68 -10.84 -2.55
C GLY A 494 14.15 -11.35 -1.20
N SER A 495 15.42 -11.76 -1.11
CA SER A 495 15.95 -12.42 0.10
C SER A 495 15.85 -11.56 1.35
N HIS A 496 15.90 -10.24 1.22
CA HIS A 496 15.91 -9.29 2.34
C HIS A 496 14.74 -8.29 2.31
N ALA A 497 13.75 -8.50 1.43
CA ALA A 497 12.56 -7.64 1.33
C ALA A 497 11.54 -7.99 2.42
N ARG A 498 11.85 -7.65 3.68
CA ARG A 498 11.09 -8.09 4.87
C ARG A 498 10.72 -6.93 5.80
N VAL A 499 10.22 -5.82 5.24
CA VAL A 499 9.96 -4.55 5.96
C VAL A 499 9.10 -4.72 7.22
N GLY A 500 8.20 -5.71 7.28
CA GLY A 500 7.42 -6.03 8.49
C GLY A 500 8.25 -6.38 9.73
N ALA A 501 9.53 -6.73 9.58
CA ALA A 501 10.47 -6.95 10.69
C ALA A 501 10.98 -5.65 11.34
N LEU A 502 10.76 -4.50 10.71
CA LEU A 502 11.21 -3.19 11.21
C LEU A 502 10.16 -2.46 12.06
N LEU A 503 8.99 -3.06 12.23
CA LEU A 503 7.84 -2.46 12.94
C LEU A 503 7.44 -3.41 14.06
N ASN A 504 7.28 -2.88 15.27
CA ASN A 504 6.84 -3.69 16.40
C ASN A 504 5.30 -3.86 16.42
N GLY A 505 4.79 -4.61 17.39
CA GLY A 505 3.35 -4.86 17.54
C GLY A 505 2.53 -3.73 18.16
N ALA A 506 3.08 -2.52 18.36
CA ALA A 506 2.34 -1.41 18.96
C ALA A 506 1.10 -1.09 18.13
N ASN A 507 -0.04 -0.95 18.80
CA ASN A 507 -1.33 -0.80 18.14
C ASN A 507 -2.28 0.08 18.96
N ASP A 508 -3.28 0.63 18.28
CA ASP A 508 -4.31 1.44 18.92
C ASP A 508 -5.21 0.59 19.83
N ALA A 509 -5.32 0.99 21.10
CA ALA A 509 -6.05 0.22 22.11
C ALA A 509 -7.55 0.02 21.80
N LEU A 510 -8.17 0.89 20.99
CA LEU A 510 -9.59 0.83 20.66
C LEU A 510 -9.88 0.06 19.37
N SER A 511 -9.05 0.21 18.34
CA SER A 511 -9.24 -0.39 17.02
C SER A 511 -8.34 -1.60 16.74
N GLY A 512 -7.23 -1.74 17.47
CA GLY A 512 -6.16 -2.69 17.22
C GLY A 512 -5.38 -2.45 15.92
N GLN A 513 -5.50 -1.26 15.32
CA GLN A 513 -4.70 -0.92 14.14
C GLN A 513 -3.23 -0.76 14.54
N PRO A 514 -2.30 -1.44 13.87
CA PRO A 514 -0.88 -1.34 14.19
C PRO A 514 -0.26 -0.01 13.73
N GLU A 515 0.77 0.44 14.44
CA GLU A 515 1.55 1.64 14.14
C GLU A 515 2.55 1.40 13.00
N LEU A 516 2.04 1.34 11.77
CA LEU A 516 2.87 1.04 10.59
C LEU A 516 3.45 2.27 9.89
N LYS A 517 3.14 3.47 10.39
CA LYS A 517 3.61 4.75 9.82
C LYS A 517 4.76 5.37 10.63
N HIS A 518 5.21 4.68 11.67
CA HIS A 518 6.26 5.13 12.56
C HIS A 518 6.98 3.93 13.16
N GLY A 519 8.26 3.75 12.87
CA GLY A 519 9.11 2.74 13.52
C GLY A 519 10.49 3.32 13.80
N ALA A 520 11.10 3.02 14.93
CA ALA A 520 12.46 3.45 15.22
C ALA A 520 13.47 2.46 14.62
N ILE A 521 14.32 2.93 13.71
CA ILE A 521 15.30 2.11 13.02
C ILE A 521 16.71 2.71 13.11
N LYS A 522 17.70 1.85 12.90
CA LYS A 522 19.10 2.21 12.61
C LYS A 522 19.48 1.71 11.23
N LEU A 523 20.40 2.43 10.59
CA LEU A 523 20.85 2.18 9.23
C LEU A 523 22.34 1.87 9.22
N ILE A 524 22.72 0.80 8.51
CA ILE A 524 24.08 0.29 8.45
C ILE A 524 24.44 0.04 6.97
N PRO A 525 25.42 0.73 6.38
CA PRO A 525 25.88 0.45 5.03
C PRO A 525 26.34 -1.01 4.87
N VAL A 526 26.01 -1.64 3.74
CA VAL A 526 26.40 -3.03 3.45
C VAL A 526 27.36 -3.04 2.26
N ALA A 527 28.60 -3.44 2.52
CA ALA A 527 29.59 -3.64 1.46
C ALA A 527 29.34 -4.98 0.75
N MET A 528 29.16 -4.92 -0.56
CA MET A 528 29.15 -6.10 -1.44
C MET A 528 30.39 -6.05 -2.34
N GLN A 529 30.91 -7.23 -2.67
CA GLN A 529 32.06 -7.40 -3.57
C GLN A 529 31.65 -7.88 -4.96
N SER A 530 30.42 -8.38 -5.10
CA SER A 530 29.82 -8.76 -6.38
C SER A 530 28.44 -8.16 -6.52
N TYR A 531 28.11 -7.77 -7.75
CA TYR A 531 26.80 -7.38 -8.21
C TYR A 531 26.53 -8.05 -9.54
N GLY A 532 25.28 -8.35 -9.85
CA GLY A 532 25.01 -8.96 -11.14
C GLY A 532 23.57 -9.34 -11.38
N LEU A 533 23.38 -10.04 -12.48
CA LEU A 533 22.09 -10.49 -12.96
C LEU A 533 22.17 -11.95 -13.38
N VAL A 534 21.18 -12.74 -12.97
CA VAL A 534 20.97 -14.12 -13.38
C VAL A 534 19.67 -14.19 -14.16
N TYR A 535 19.72 -14.74 -15.37
CA TYR A 535 18.61 -14.69 -16.31
C TYR A 535 18.46 -16.03 -17.04
N GLY A 536 17.24 -16.54 -17.19
CA GLY A 536 16.99 -17.75 -17.96
C GLY A 536 15.78 -18.56 -17.49
N GLU A 537 15.87 -19.88 -17.65
CA GLU A 537 14.81 -20.80 -17.22
C GLU A 537 14.54 -20.68 -15.71
N GLU A 538 13.27 -20.61 -15.33
CA GLU A 538 12.83 -20.36 -13.94
C GLU A 538 13.45 -21.32 -12.93
N ALA A 539 13.48 -22.61 -13.23
CA ALA A 539 14.06 -23.61 -12.32
C ALA A 539 15.56 -23.39 -12.07
N LEU A 540 16.31 -22.96 -13.09
CA LEU A 540 17.75 -22.72 -12.99
C LEU A 540 18.05 -21.40 -12.25
N VAL A 541 17.28 -20.36 -12.54
CA VAL A 541 17.39 -19.07 -11.86
C VAL A 541 17.05 -19.21 -10.37
N ASN A 542 15.95 -19.90 -10.05
CA ASN A 542 15.55 -20.13 -8.66
C ASN A 542 16.58 -20.97 -7.89
N ALA A 543 17.25 -21.93 -8.55
CA ALA A 543 18.29 -22.74 -7.92
C ALA A 543 19.49 -21.90 -7.46
N LEU A 544 19.76 -20.75 -8.10
CA LEU A 544 20.87 -19.86 -7.75
C LEU A 544 20.54 -18.88 -6.61
N GLN A 545 19.27 -18.73 -6.22
CA GLN A 545 18.90 -17.85 -5.10
C GLN A 545 19.63 -18.24 -3.80
N SER A 546 19.75 -19.55 -3.52
CA SER A 546 20.46 -20.06 -2.32
C SER A 546 21.99 -19.95 -2.42
N ALA A 547 22.54 -19.73 -3.61
CA ALA A 547 23.97 -19.55 -3.85
C ALA A 547 24.44 -18.11 -3.60
N THR A 548 23.52 -17.20 -3.28
CA THR A 548 23.76 -15.75 -3.21
C THR A 548 23.32 -15.19 -1.87
N TYR A 549 24.03 -14.18 -1.36
CA TYR A 549 23.63 -13.49 -0.14
C TYR A 549 22.36 -12.64 -0.37
N TYR A 550 22.40 -11.71 -1.33
CA TYR A 550 21.27 -10.86 -1.68
C TYR A 550 20.72 -11.21 -3.06
N TYR A 551 19.39 -11.35 -3.18
CA TYR A 551 18.72 -11.40 -4.47
C TYR A 551 17.38 -10.65 -4.47
N LEU A 552 16.99 -10.19 -5.66
CA LEU A 552 15.69 -9.60 -5.93
C LEU A 552 15.11 -10.16 -7.23
N ASN A 553 13.95 -10.80 -7.15
CA ASN A 553 13.19 -11.29 -8.29
C ASN A 553 12.66 -10.11 -9.11
N THR A 554 12.98 -10.09 -10.39
CA THR A 554 12.38 -9.18 -11.37
C THR A 554 11.78 -9.99 -12.49
N LEU A 555 10.46 -9.91 -12.68
CA LEU A 555 9.80 -10.69 -13.72
C LEU A 555 10.03 -10.05 -15.10
N THR A 556 10.43 -10.85 -16.07
CA THR A 556 10.50 -10.44 -17.48
C THR A 556 9.32 -11.00 -18.27
N SER A 557 9.22 -10.63 -19.55
CA SER A 557 8.10 -11.10 -20.37
C SER A 557 8.22 -12.56 -20.80
N VAL A 558 9.44 -13.13 -20.77
CA VAL A 558 9.73 -14.43 -21.39
C VAL A 558 10.60 -15.37 -20.55
N ALA A 559 11.29 -14.87 -19.53
CA ALA A 559 12.19 -15.66 -18.68
C ALA A 559 12.19 -15.19 -17.22
N ALA A 560 12.77 -16.01 -16.33
CA ALA A 560 13.04 -15.58 -14.97
C ALA A 560 14.31 -14.72 -14.92
N CYS A 561 14.32 -13.75 -14.01
CA CYS A 561 15.47 -12.88 -13.79
C CYS A 561 15.57 -12.53 -12.30
N ILE A 562 16.79 -12.62 -11.76
CA ILE A 562 17.12 -12.07 -10.44
C ILE A 562 18.29 -11.10 -10.57
N GLU A 563 18.20 -9.99 -9.86
CA GLU A 563 19.37 -9.21 -9.51
C GLU A 563 20.00 -9.80 -8.27
N ILE A 564 21.32 -9.83 -8.22
CA ILE A 564 22.05 -10.40 -7.09
C ILE A 564 23.13 -9.44 -6.60
N ALA A 565 23.47 -9.57 -5.32
CA ALA A 565 24.68 -9.00 -4.76
C ALA A 565 25.25 -9.94 -3.69
N ASP A 566 26.58 -9.96 -3.56
CA ASP A 566 27.26 -10.90 -2.67
C ASP A 566 28.48 -10.27 -1.99
N GLN A 567 28.80 -10.77 -0.80
CA GLN A 567 29.98 -10.36 -0.04
C GLN A 567 31.27 -10.99 -0.55
N ARG A 568 31.18 -12.02 -1.41
CA ARG A 568 32.29 -12.62 -2.14
C ARG A 568 32.53 -11.87 -3.44
N ASP A 569 33.78 -11.79 -3.88
CA ASP A 569 34.12 -11.28 -5.22
C ASP A 569 33.62 -12.23 -6.34
N PRO A 570 33.56 -11.77 -7.61
CA PRO A 570 32.98 -12.57 -8.69
C PRO A 570 33.67 -13.92 -8.88
N GLN A 571 34.98 -14.02 -8.67
CA GLN A 571 35.74 -15.26 -8.86
C GLN A 571 35.47 -16.25 -7.74
N SER A 572 35.34 -15.77 -6.50
CA SER A 572 34.97 -16.58 -5.34
C SER A 572 33.56 -17.20 -5.44
N MET A 573 32.68 -16.64 -6.28
CA MET A 573 31.33 -17.18 -6.50
C MET A 573 31.27 -18.37 -7.47
N VAL A 574 32.26 -18.52 -8.37
CA VAL A 574 32.27 -19.54 -9.45
C VAL A 574 32.00 -20.94 -8.92
N ALA A 575 32.71 -21.33 -7.86
CA ALA A 575 32.62 -22.68 -7.31
C ALA A 575 31.22 -23.02 -6.76
N GLU A 576 30.48 -22.02 -6.27
CA GLU A 576 29.11 -22.20 -5.80
C GLU A 576 28.16 -22.26 -6.98
N VAL A 577 28.26 -21.27 -7.88
CA VAL A 577 27.39 -21.14 -9.05
C VAL A 577 27.43 -22.37 -9.96
N ILE A 578 28.62 -22.93 -10.22
CA ILE A 578 28.78 -24.09 -11.11
C ILE A 578 28.01 -25.33 -10.62
N LYS A 579 27.77 -25.47 -9.31
CA LYS A 579 27.03 -26.61 -8.74
C LYS A 579 25.57 -26.65 -9.22
N HIS A 580 25.02 -25.51 -9.65
CA HIS A 580 23.64 -25.36 -10.09
C HIS A 580 23.48 -25.46 -11.61
N LEU A 581 24.57 -25.61 -12.36
CA LEU A 581 24.51 -25.70 -13.82
C LEU A 581 23.88 -27.03 -14.27
N PRO A 582 23.02 -27.00 -15.30
CA PRO A 582 22.38 -28.21 -15.81
C PRO A 582 23.41 -29.15 -16.46
N LYS A 583 23.30 -30.45 -16.15
CA LYS A 583 24.21 -31.50 -16.66
C LYS A 583 24.02 -31.79 -18.16
N ASP A 584 22.86 -31.43 -18.70
CA ASP A 584 22.45 -31.68 -20.08
C ASP A 584 22.69 -30.49 -21.03
N ALA A 585 23.47 -29.50 -20.59
CA ALA A 585 23.75 -28.27 -21.34
C ALA A 585 25.26 -28.04 -21.53
N GLN A 586 25.59 -27.18 -22.48
CA GLN A 586 26.94 -26.65 -22.67
C GLN A 586 27.04 -25.28 -21.99
N TRP A 587 28.24 -24.89 -21.57
CA TRP A 587 28.45 -23.54 -21.04
C TRP A 587 29.80 -22.99 -21.44
N ALA A 588 29.84 -21.68 -21.64
CA ALA A 588 31.04 -20.88 -21.82
C ALA A 588 31.20 -19.93 -20.63
N THR A 589 32.44 -19.60 -20.28
CA THR A 589 32.74 -18.66 -19.20
C THR A 589 33.81 -17.67 -19.59
N LEU A 590 33.66 -16.44 -19.11
CA LEU A 590 34.70 -15.42 -19.10
C LEU A 590 34.97 -15.05 -17.64
N GLN A 591 36.23 -15.17 -17.24
CA GLN A 591 36.70 -14.84 -15.91
C GLN A 591 37.75 -13.73 -16.02
N GLY A 592 37.41 -12.56 -15.47
CA GLY A 592 38.31 -11.43 -15.33
C GLY A 592 38.45 -11.02 -13.85
N PRO A 593 39.42 -10.17 -13.51
CA PRO A 593 39.64 -9.74 -12.12
C PRO A 593 38.42 -9.03 -11.50
N HIS A 594 37.56 -8.45 -12.33
CA HIS A 594 36.38 -7.66 -11.93
C HIS A 594 35.07 -8.24 -12.46
N GLN A 595 35.09 -9.41 -13.10
CA GLN A 595 33.95 -9.92 -13.87
C GLN A 595 33.90 -11.44 -13.88
N LEU A 596 32.70 -11.99 -13.75
CA LEU A 596 32.39 -13.38 -14.08
C LEU A 596 31.16 -13.40 -14.98
N SER A 597 31.31 -14.00 -16.16
CA SER A 597 30.16 -14.33 -17.02
C SER A 597 30.12 -15.84 -17.25
N ILE A 598 28.94 -16.43 -17.12
CA ILE A 598 28.67 -17.82 -17.49
C ILE A 598 27.43 -17.83 -18.39
N VAL A 599 27.59 -18.35 -19.61
CA VAL A 599 26.52 -18.48 -20.59
C VAL A 599 26.28 -19.96 -20.82
N VAL A 600 25.06 -20.41 -20.57
CA VAL A 600 24.65 -21.82 -20.68
C VAL A 600 23.68 -21.95 -21.84
N THR A 601 23.91 -22.94 -22.69
CA THR A 601 23.10 -23.20 -23.88
C THR A 601 22.69 -24.67 -24.00
N ARG A 602 21.49 -24.91 -24.52
CA ARG A 602 21.03 -26.22 -24.98
C ARG A 602 20.76 -26.13 -26.49
N LYS A 603 21.51 -26.90 -27.29
CA LYS A 603 21.46 -26.80 -28.77
C LYS A 603 21.63 -25.34 -29.24
N ASN A 604 22.67 -24.66 -28.76
CA ASN A 604 22.97 -23.24 -29.01
C ASN A 604 21.90 -22.22 -28.57
N LYS A 605 20.75 -22.64 -28.03
CA LYS A 605 19.76 -21.73 -27.46
C LYS A 605 20.13 -21.33 -26.03
N LEU A 606 19.98 -20.06 -25.68
CA LEU A 606 20.19 -19.56 -24.32
C LEU A 606 19.24 -20.24 -23.32
N VAL A 607 19.78 -20.80 -22.24
CA VAL A 607 18.97 -21.34 -21.13
C VAL A 607 19.28 -20.68 -19.78
N LEU A 608 20.49 -20.18 -19.60
CA LEU A 608 20.91 -19.44 -18.41
C LEU A 608 22.07 -18.50 -18.73
N ALA A 609 22.03 -17.28 -18.23
CA ALA A 609 23.13 -16.33 -18.21
C ALA A 609 23.35 -15.87 -16.77
N ILE A 610 24.61 -15.84 -16.33
CA ILE A 610 25.03 -15.38 -15.01
C ILE A 610 26.10 -14.33 -15.25
N LEU A 611 25.77 -13.07 -14.95
CA LEU A 611 26.56 -11.90 -15.33
C LEU A 611 26.90 -11.12 -14.08
N LEU A 612 28.11 -11.31 -13.55
CA LEU A 612 28.60 -10.68 -12.32
C LEU A 612 29.73 -9.71 -12.61
N ALA A 613 29.80 -8.65 -11.82
CA ALA A 613 30.89 -7.70 -11.77
C ALA A 613 31.15 -7.23 -10.34
N ASP A 614 32.28 -6.56 -10.11
CA ASP A 614 32.66 -5.99 -8.81
C ASP A 614 31.91 -4.67 -8.46
N LYS A 615 31.08 -4.18 -9.39
CA LYS A 615 30.26 -2.98 -9.27
C LYS A 615 28.89 -3.21 -9.89
N PRO A 616 27.85 -2.46 -9.48
CA PRO A 616 26.54 -2.52 -10.12
C PRO A 616 26.63 -2.31 -11.64
N THR A 617 25.97 -3.18 -12.41
CA THR A 617 25.89 -3.10 -13.87
C THR A 617 24.45 -2.85 -14.31
N ASP A 618 24.26 -2.09 -15.40
CA ASP A 618 22.95 -1.78 -15.98
C ASP A 618 22.75 -2.60 -17.27
N ILE A 619 22.52 -3.90 -17.13
CA ILE A 619 22.31 -4.80 -18.26
C ILE A 619 20.85 -4.71 -18.72
N PRO A 620 20.56 -4.28 -19.96
CA PRO A 620 19.19 -4.12 -20.43
C PRO A 620 18.46 -5.46 -20.52
N ARG A 621 17.38 -5.61 -19.75
CA ARG A 621 16.57 -6.85 -19.76
C ARG A 621 15.91 -7.12 -21.12
N ASP A 622 15.51 -6.08 -21.84
CA ASP A 622 14.96 -6.22 -23.20
C ASP A 622 15.96 -6.87 -24.18
N TRP A 623 17.27 -6.67 -23.96
CA TRP A 623 18.32 -7.33 -24.75
C TRP A 623 18.36 -8.83 -24.43
N LEU A 624 18.35 -9.20 -23.14
CA LEU A 624 18.29 -10.60 -22.70
C LEU A 624 17.00 -11.30 -23.18
N ASP A 625 15.85 -10.62 -23.12
CA ASP A 625 14.57 -11.08 -23.67
C ASP A 625 14.72 -11.37 -25.18
N SER A 626 15.43 -10.51 -25.93
CA SER A 626 15.64 -10.71 -27.37
C SER A 626 16.52 -11.92 -27.67
N LEU A 627 17.59 -12.14 -26.88
CA LEU A 627 18.50 -13.28 -27.04
C LEU A 627 17.82 -14.60 -26.66
N TYR A 628 17.00 -14.60 -25.61
CA TYR A 628 16.29 -15.79 -25.14
C TYR A 628 15.15 -16.24 -26.06
N ASN A 629 14.46 -15.29 -26.69
CA ASN A 629 13.42 -15.56 -27.68
C ASN A 629 13.98 -16.04 -29.02
N GLY A 630 15.26 -15.78 -29.30
CA GLY A 630 15.94 -16.31 -30.47
C GLY A 630 15.98 -17.84 -30.49
N ASP A 631 16.21 -18.41 -31.68
CA ASP A 631 16.34 -19.86 -31.86
C ASP A 631 17.72 -20.37 -31.42
N GLU A 632 18.80 -19.88 -32.04
CA GLU A 632 20.18 -20.19 -31.69
C GLU A 632 20.97 -18.89 -31.49
N LEU A 633 21.84 -18.85 -30.47
CA LEU A 633 22.78 -17.75 -30.29
C LEU A 633 23.92 -17.84 -31.32
N SER A 634 24.22 -16.72 -31.97
CA SER A 634 25.44 -16.61 -32.78
C SER A 634 26.69 -16.53 -31.90
N PRO A 635 27.88 -16.83 -32.43
CA PRO A 635 29.14 -16.63 -31.72
C PRO A 635 29.32 -15.20 -31.19
N GLU A 636 28.88 -14.20 -31.96
CA GLU A 636 28.92 -12.79 -31.57
C GLU A 636 28.01 -12.50 -30.37
N GLN A 637 26.81 -13.09 -30.35
CA GLN A 637 25.88 -12.93 -29.22
C GLN A 637 26.39 -13.62 -27.95
N ILE A 638 27.02 -14.80 -28.08
CA ILE A 638 27.68 -15.48 -26.96
C ILE A 638 28.82 -14.61 -26.42
N ASN A 639 29.66 -14.05 -27.30
CA ASN A 639 30.73 -13.15 -26.89
C ASN A 639 30.19 -11.88 -26.22
N GLY A 640 29.12 -11.27 -26.75
CA GLY A 640 28.47 -10.11 -26.13
C GLY A 640 27.94 -10.41 -24.72
N LEU A 641 27.32 -11.58 -24.50
CA LEU A 641 26.93 -12.02 -23.16
C LEU A 641 28.14 -12.24 -22.23
N LEU A 642 29.20 -12.89 -22.73
CA LEU A 642 30.41 -13.14 -21.96
C LEU A 642 31.10 -11.85 -21.55
N GLU A 643 31.19 -10.88 -22.45
CA GLU A 643 31.78 -9.56 -22.23
C GLU A 643 30.84 -8.60 -21.49
N GLN A 644 29.57 -8.98 -21.28
CA GLN A 644 28.50 -8.12 -20.73
C GLN A 644 28.31 -6.84 -21.53
N GLN A 645 28.40 -6.95 -22.86
CA GLN A 645 28.25 -5.86 -23.80
C GLN A 645 26.94 -6.01 -24.59
N PRO A 646 25.88 -5.26 -24.23
CA PRO A 646 24.63 -5.27 -24.98
C PRO A 646 24.79 -4.72 -26.39
N ASP A 647 23.97 -5.20 -27.33
CA ASP A 647 23.97 -4.66 -28.70
C ASP A 647 23.58 -3.17 -28.69
N ASP A 648 24.16 -2.38 -29.61
CA ASP A 648 23.98 -0.92 -29.68
C ASP A 648 22.52 -0.46 -29.66
N ALA A 649 21.62 -1.25 -30.27
CA ALA A 649 20.18 -0.96 -30.31
C ALA A 649 19.52 -0.89 -28.91
N PHE A 650 20.11 -1.55 -27.91
CA PHE A 650 19.60 -1.62 -26.54
C PHE A 650 20.30 -0.65 -25.57
N LEU A 651 21.36 0.05 -26.02
CA LEU A 651 22.07 1.06 -25.23
C LEU A 651 21.33 2.43 -25.16
N LEU A 652 20.16 2.54 -25.79
CA LEU A 652 19.34 3.78 -25.79
C LEU A 652 18.58 4.04 -24.46
N GLY A 653 18.82 3.22 -23.42
CA GLY A 653 18.20 3.35 -22.10
C GLY A 653 16.79 2.73 -22.01
N LYS A 654 16.18 2.83 -20.82
CA LYS A 654 14.84 2.25 -20.57
C LYS A 654 13.76 2.93 -21.40
N VAL A 655 12.67 2.20 -21.69
CA VAL A 655 11.49 2.76 -22.35
C VAL A 655 10.73 3.66 -21.37
N VAL A 656 10.76 4.97 -21.59
CA VAL A 656 10.01 5.96 -20.79
C VAL A 656 8.57 6.08 -21.31
N CYS A 657 8.37 6.08 -22.63
CA CYS A 657 7.03 6.15 -23.22
C CYS A 657 6.61 4.82 -23.87
N SER A 658 5.88 3.99 -23.13
CA SER A 658 5.38 2.71 -23.64
C SER A 658 4.44 2.84 -24.85
N CYS A 659 3.70 3.96 -25.00
CA CYS A 659 2.79 4.15 -26.13
C CYS A 659 3.51 4.27 -27.48
N PHE A 660 4.73 4.79 -27.49
CA PHE A 660 5.48 5.12 -28.71
C PHE A 660 6.89 4.56 -28.71
N GLY A 661 7.25 3.71 -27.73
CA GLY A 661 8.56 3.09 -27.62
C GLY A 661 9.73 4.06 -27.38
N VAL A 662 9.46 5.29 -26.91
CA VAL A 662 10.51 6.30 -26.72
C VAL A 662 11.35 5.96 -25.49
N ARG A 663 12.67 5.90 -25.67
CA ARG A 663 13.66 5.52 -24.64
C ARG A 663 14.33 6.74 -24.00
N GLU A 664 14.87 6.51 -22.80
CA GLU A 664 15.42 7.54 -21.92
C GLU A 664 16.54 8.37 -22.57
N ASN A 665 17.52 7.72 -23.23
CA ASN A 665 18.64 8.46 -23.81
C ASN A 665 18.21 9.27 -25.03
N THR A 666 17.20 8.81 -25.79
CA THR A 666 16.56 9.61 -26.85
C THR A 666 15.88 10.86 -26.28
N ILE A 667 15.27 10.75 -25.09
CA ILE A 667 14.67 11.90 -24.40
C ILE A 667 15.75 12.86 -23.89
N LYS A 668 16.78 12.35 -23.22
CA LYS A 668 17.93 13.14 -22.76
C LYS A 668 18.60 13.89 -23.91
N GLN A 669 18.74 13.24 -25.06
CA GLN A 669 19.23 13.88 -26.29
C GLN A 669 18.28 14.99 -26.77
N ALA A 670 16.97 14.73 -26.85
CA ALA A 670 16.01 15.76 -27.27
C ALA A 670 15.95 16.96 -26.30
N ILE A 671 16.17 16.73 -24.99
CA ILE A 671 16.34 17.78 -23.98
C ILE A 671 17.62 18.59 -24.27
N ALA A 672 18.74 17.93 -24.51
CA ALA A 672 19.99 18.59 -24.89
C ALA A 672 19.86 19.42 -26.18
N GLU A 673 19.00 19.01 -27.10
CA GLU A 673 18.63 19.72 -28.33
C GLU A 673 17.60 20.86 -28.12
N GLY A 674 17.19 21.13 -26.86
CA GLY A 674 16.37 22.29 -26.48
C GLY A 674 14.89 21.99 -26.19
N ASN A 675 14.45 20.72 -26.20
CA ASN A 675 13.07 20.34 -25.88
C ASN A 675 12.83 20.24 -24.36
N ASN A 676 12.96 21.36 -23.65
CA ASN A 676 12.99 21.41 -22.17
C ASN A 676 11.60 21.47 -21.49
N THR A 677 10.56 20.99 -22.16
CA THR A 677 9.21 20.92 -21.58
C THR A 677 8.55 19.61 -21.99
N VAL A 678 7.64 19.09 -21.15
CA VAL A 678 6.86 17.88 -21.50
C VAL A 678 6.09 18.08 -22.81
N ALA A 679 5.59 19.29 -23.06
CA ALA A 679 4.94 19.64 -24.33
C ALA A 679 5.93 19.64 -25.51
N GLY A 680 7.14 20.16 -25.31
CA GLY A 680 8.23 20.14 -26.30
C GLY A 680 8.65 18.72 -26.66
N LEU A 681 8.89 17.87 -25.66
CA LEU A 681 9.18 16.44 -25.87
C LEU A 681 8.02 15.71 -26.56
N GLY A 682 6.77 16.05 -26.22
CA GLY A 682 5.60 15.52 -26.91
C GLY A 682 5.52 15.94 -28.38
N LYS A 683 6.02 17.12 -28.75
CA LYS A 683 6.10 17.55 -30.15
C LYS A 683 7.23 16.86 -30.92
N ALA A 684 8.39 16.70 -30.30
CA ALA A 684 9.57 16.10 -30.94
C ALA A 684 9.48 14.57 -31.03
N LEU A 685 9.07 13.90 -29.95
CA LEU A 685 9.15 12.45 -29.79
C LEU A 685 7.80 11.76 -29.64
N LYS A 686 6.69 12.52 -29.64
CA LYS A 686 5.32 12.04 -29.36
C LYS A 686 5.09 11.54 -27.93
N CYS A 687 6.11 11.43 -27.08
CA CYS A 687 5.96 10.96 -25.71
C CYS A 687 5.06 11.88 -24.87
N GLY A 688 4.31 11.33 -23.92
CA GLY A 688 3.37 12.11 -23.09
C GLY A 688 2.07 12.55 -23.77
N THR A 689 1.85 12.25 -25.07
CA THR A 689 0.66 12.73 -25.82
C THR A 689 -0.52 11.77 -25.86
N ASN A 690 -0.31 10.46 -25.63
CA ASN A 690 -1.37 9.44 -25.71
C ASN A 690 -2.03 9.16 -24.34
N CYS A 691 -1.47 8.25 -23.53
CA CYS A 691 -2.04 7.91 -22.22
C CYS A 691 -1.66 8.88 -21.09
N GLY A 692 -0.61 9.69 -21.30
CA GLY A 692 -0.09 10.63 -20.31
C GLY A 692 0.70 10.03 -19.13
N SER A 693 0.83 8.71 -19.01
CA SER A 693 1.45 8.06 -17.84
C SER A 693 2.92 8.40 -17.63
N CYS A 694 3.64 8.70 -18.71
CA CYS A 694 5.05 9.06 -18.69
C CYS A 694 5.33 10.53 -18.39
N LYS A 695 4.30 11.40 -18.27
CA LYS A 695 4.50 12.86 -18.10
C LYS A 695 5.32 13.22 -16.86
N THR A 696 5.08 12.53 -15.74
CA THR A 696 5.83 12.75 -14.50
C THR A 696 7.31 12.37 -14.66
N GLU A 697 7.59 11.26 -15.33
CA GLU A 697 8.95 10.81 -15.60
C GLU A 697 9.66 11.73 -16.61
N LEU A 698 8.94 12.22 -17.63
CA LEU A 698 9.46 13.25 -18.53
C LEU A 698 9.81 14.55 -17.80
N ALA A 699 8.96 15.00 -16.86
CA ALA A 699 9.24 16.18 -16.05
C ALA A 699 10.49 15.99 -15.18
N SER A 700 10.63 14.82 -14.53
CA SER A 700 11.81 14.47 -13.73
C SER A 700 13.10 14.42 -14.58
N LEU A 701 13.04 13.87 -15.79
CA LEU A 701 14.19 13.86 -16.72
C LEU A 701 14.59 15.28 -17.15
N ILE A 702 13.62 16.16 -17.37
CA ILE A 702 13.89 17.58 -17.69
C ILE A 702 14.57 18.27 -16.50
N GLU A 703 14.06 18.10 -15.29
CA GLU A 703 14.60 18.72 -14.08
C GLU A 703 16.02 18.25 -13.77
N SER A 704 16.25 16.93 -13.80
CA SER A 704 17.56 16.32 -13.54
C SER A 704 18.61 16.71 -14.59
N THR A 705 18.26 16.77 -15.87
CA THR A 705 19.20 17.16 -16.94
C THR A 705 19.49 18.68 -16.92
N SER A 706 18.52 19.50 -16.49
CA SER A 706 18.68 20.95 -16.35
C SER A 706 19.54 21.35 -15.15
N ALA A 707 19.61 20.51 -14.11
CA ALA A 707 20.46 20.76 -12.94
C ALA A 707 21.96 20.58 -13.24
N VAL A 708 22.33 19.70 -14.18
CA VAL A 708 23.72 19.40 -14.55
C VAL A 708 24.35 20.49 -15.43
N SER A 709 23.55 21.38 -16.03
CA SER A 709 24.01 22.39 -17.01
C SER A 709 24.26 23.79 -16.44
N LYS A 710 24.24 23.99 -15.12
CA LYS A 710 24.72 25.25 -14.51
C LYS A 710 26.22 25.17 -14.21
N PRO A 711 27.10 25.91 -14.93
CA PRO A 711 28.46 26.06 -14.47
C PRO A 711 28.44 26.83 -13.14
N HIS A 712 29.18 26.32 -12.15
CA HIS A 712 29.51 27.06 -10.93
C HIS A 712 30.15 28.41 -11.32
N LEU A 713 29.37 29.47 -11.27
CA LEU A 713 29.90 30.82 -11.25
C LEU A 713 30.59 30.98 -9.89
N LYS A 714 31.93 31.09 -9.93
CA LYS A 714 32.74 31.55 -8.81
C LYS A 714 32.15 32.87 -8.31
N GLU A 715 31.83 32.91 -7.02
CA GLU A 715 31.57 34.16 -6.30
C GLU A 715 32.86 34.99 -6.33
N GLU A 716 32.93 35.97 -7.23
CA GLU A 716 33.78 37.13 -7.04
C GLU A 716 33.05 38.12 -6.15
N THR A 717 33.60 38.28 -4.96
CA THR A 717 33.29 39.32 -4.00
C THR A 717 33.59 40.68 -4.62
N THR A 718 32.55 41.45 -4.97
CA THR A 718 32.66 42.91 -4.98
C THR A 718 31.43 43.53 -4.34
N ASN A 719 31.72 44.13 -3.20
CA ASN A 719 30.95 45.04 -2.42
C ASN A 719 30.81 46.36 -3.20
N GLU A 720 29.61 46.87 -3.45
CA GLU A 720 29.36 48.33 -3.47
C GLU A 720 27.86 48.68 -3.51
N TYR A 721 27.53 49.63 -2.65
CA TYR A 721 26.26 50.35 -2.55
C TYR A 721 25.96 51.13 -3.83
N ALA A 722 24.68 51.25 -4.22
CA ALA A 722 23.97 52.53 -4.35
C ALA A 722 22.66 52.41 -5.18
N LEU A 723 21.60 52.98 -4.57
CA LEU A 723 20.28 53.40 -5.09
C LEU A 723 19.22 52.32 -5.37
#